data_AF-Q9LAI2-F1
#
_entry.id   AF-Q9LAI2-F1
#
_cell.length_a   1.000
_cell.length_b   1.000
_cell.length_c   1.000
_cell.angle_alpha   90.00
_cell.angle_beta   90.00
_cell.angle_gamma   90.00
#
_symmetry.space_group_name_H-M   'P 1'
#
loop_
_entity.id
_entity.type
_entity.pdbx_description
1 polymer ?
#
loop_
_entity_poly.entity_id
_entity_poly.type
_entity_poly.pdbx_seq_one_letter_code
_entity_poly.pdbx_strand_id
1 'polypeptide(L)'
;MNWIFNTLIQFLEDLNIDPSVVSLIDEDAKKLEEQFPKALKHPVVDEEIVYKILCEKYNLNALNVKTISETLNKEYKFGRNSKTALKKYLDYGKEEYLIQFFNTLMLENNTYIDREYIESVLAFCEPVSKEKIKNEFIKLWNEANEVNEYGKLKDYLLGIYSKLFSMGLENLRLIEIYNSNESLIKKVFKYESTIKELKEYCLSNQESITAGLAIKMFNEKYMELMKKEYQQDAIALKLEEHMNQLYVDNNINEYPYIFDRGNDILLLPTEEYDFVYFHIDQDFFNRFQDENKFLDYVLSSIKQIYRVLANEKVFALKIDNIYNNEKNLKWELYPKLTIYSEHFIQTKETARFYKAYDIAKDLLSKHEFRLLENDSEKNRENILKEYFSGKISEDELFSLVHVNMKKEHFFEFLNRFKYVHYGFTFNDCLVLDRVDKSFANGELENVISNATEILLIFYKFRADQRRIPCPSCGSLNISGNSYPEINNRSWECKSPYCPDRSKSNRGKRYSKKSNYMQWGAIYPKSHDIIPRELIKKWRRDIIVINNEQEIFEMLVKYFSFTDEKLLFINTNELPSVVTERENRKVVILSQKLKEKAYTSNVVVKESLEGEIEFFKNGLYLKNFTELYLPEDQRRVSPEINNFLNSGGRLKLIQGDSYEVLKSVEDNTFAAAVTSPPYYNAREYSQWPNLYLYFNDMYNIIKECFRTLKPGSVFLYNIADIVDNENIIVKSSMGNKRIPLGAYTIYFFQKAGFELLDNIIWDKGEPQSNRQKNDGKFTPHYQKPLNAYEHMFIFKKTGAPLTLSDDWQSKRGSWIKNIVPFQPVFKINSKGENILGHTAPFPEDIPRFVANVFTKHDNDIILDPFSGSLTSAIASYKSNRIGLGIELSPDYVELSRDRALLEGVTTKILNFN
;
A
#
# COMPACT_ATOMS: atom_id res chain seq x y z
N MET A 1 -38.04 -29.55 -24.97
CA MET A 1 -37.16 -28.46 -24.51
C MET A 1 -36.89 -28.63 -23.03
N ASN A 2 -35.67 -28.33 -22.59
CA ASN A 2 -35.31 -28.21 -21.18
C ASN A 2 -36.23 -27.18 -20.48
N TRP A 3 -36.51 -27.38 -19.18
CA TRP A 3 -37.35 -26.51 -18.35
C TRP A 3 -36.96 -25.02 -18.43
N ILE A 4 -35.67 -24.70 -18.60
CA ILE A 4 -35.17 -23.31 -18.73
C ILE A 4 -35.73 -22.65 -19.99
N PHE A 5 -35.68 -23.34 -21.14
CA PHE A 5 -36.23 -22.83 -22.39
C PHE A 5 -37.75 -22.68 -22.29
N ASN A 6 -38.45 -23.63 -21.67
CA ASN A 6 -39.89 -23.51 -21.45
C ASN A 6 -40.21 -22.27 -20.59
N THR A 7 -39.43 -22.02 -19.54
CA THR A 7 -39.59 -20.85 -18.65
C THR A 7 -39.35 -19.55 -19.41
N LEU A 8 -38.34 -19.50 -20.29
CA LEU A 8 -38.07 -18.34 -21.14
C LEU A 8 -39.18 -18.11 -22.17
N ILE A 9 -39.66 -19.17 -22.81
CA ILE A 9 -40.77 -19.08 -23.79
C ILE A 9 -42.02 -18.54 -23.09
N GLN A 10 -42.41 -19.11 -21.95
CA GLN A 10 -43.55 -18.63 -21.17
C GLN A 10 -43.39 -17.16 -20.75
N PHE A 11 -42.18 -16.75 -20.36
CA PHE A 11 -41.90 -15.35 -20.04
C PHE A 11 -42.04 -14.43 -21.27
N LEU A 12 -41.54 -14.83 -22.44
CA LEU A 12 -41.66 -14.04 -23.67
C LEU A 12 -43.10 -13.95 -24.16
N GLU A 13 -43.87 -15.04 -24.05
CA GLU A 13 -45.30 -15.08 -24.33
C GLU A 13 -46.07 -14.13 -23.40
N ASP A 14 -45.75 -14.10 -22.10
CA ASP A 14 -46.34 -13.19 -21.11
C ASP A 14 -46.00 -11.70 -21.37
N LEU A 15 -45.05 -11.42 -22.27
CA LEU A 15 -44.68 -10.08 -22.75
C LEU A 15 -45.17 -9.78 -24.18
N ASN A 16 -45.85 -10.71 -24.85
CA ASN A 16 -46.18 -10.65 -26.28
C ASN A 16 -44.95 -10.47 -27.20
N ILE A 17 -43.81 -11.10 -26.86
CA ILE A 17 -42.61 -11.15 -27.70
C ILE A 17 -42.57 -12.51 -28.41
N ASP A 18 -42.22 -12.54 -29.70
CA ASP A 18 -42.09 -13.79 -30.47
C ASP A 18 -41.12 -14.76 -29.78
N PRO A 19 -41.58 -15.94 -29.31
CA PRO A 19 -40.71 -16.89 -28.63
C PRO A 19 -39.59 -17.47 -29.51
N SER A 20 -39.66 -17.33 -30.84
CA SER A 20 -38.63 -17.83 -31.76
C SER A 20 -37.25 -17.18 -31.51
N VAL A 21 -37.20 -16.00 -30.88
CA VAL A 21 -35.97 -15.29 -30.50
C VAL A 21 -35.09 -16.03 -29.48
N VAL A 22 -35.61 -17.04 -28.76
CA VAL A 22 -34.77 -17.91 -27.91
C VAL A 22 -33.67 -18.62 -28.71
N SER A 23 -33.85 -18.79 -30.03
CA SER A 23 -32.83 -19.34 -30.93
C SER A 23 -31.53 -18.52 -30.95
N LEU A 24 -31.57 -17.24 -30.57
CA LEU A 24 -30.38 -16.38 -30.44
C LEU A 24 -29.36 -16.91 -29.43
N ILE A 25 -29.79 -17.77 -28.49
CA ILE A 25 -28.95 -18.32 -27.42
C ILE A 25 -28.74 -19.83 -27.51
N ASP A 26 -29.25 -20.51 -28.55
CA ASP A 26 -29.22 -21.99 -28.66
C ASP A 26 -27.80 -22.56 -28.54
N GLU A 27 -26.82 -21.96 -29.23
CA GLU A 27 -25.43 -22.41 -29.18
C GLU A 27 -24.79 -22.23 -27.79
N ASP A 28 -25.13 -21.14 -27.08
CA ASP A 28 -24.59 -20.84 -25.76
C ASP A 28 -25.26 -21.71 -24.68
N ALA A 29 -26.58 -21.91 -24.80
CA ALA A 29 -27.35 -22.82 -23.96
C ALA A 29 -26.84 -24.26 -24.11
N LYS A 30 -26.66 -24.76 -25.33
CA LYS A 30 -26.15 -26.12 -25.56
C LYS A 30 -24.78 -26.36 -24.91
N LYS A 31 -23.86 -25.39 -25.01
CA LYS A 31 -22.54 -25.45 -24.33
C LYS A 31 -22.69 -25.54 -22.81
N LEU A 32 -23.61 -24.77 -22.23
CA LEU A 32 -23.92 -24.81 -20.80
C LEU A 32 -24.45 -26.18 -20.37
N GLU A 33 -25.44 -26.69 -21.10
CA GLU A 33 -26.09 -27.98 -20.86
C GLU A 33 -25.10 -29.15 -20.94
N GLU A 34 -24.20 -29.13 -21.92
CA GLU A 34 -23.11 -30.12 -22.05
C GLU A 34 -22.11 -30.04 -20.90
N GLN A 35 -21.81 -28.83 -20.42
CA GLN A 35 -20.82 -28.60 -19.37
C GLN A 35 -21.34 -28.99 -17.98
N PHE A 36 -22.59 -28.66 -17.66
CA PHE A 36 -23.21 -28.96 -16.37
C PHE A 36 -24.62 -29.55 -16.55
N PRO A 37 -24.75 -30.79 -17.04
CA PRO A 37 -26.05 -31.39 -17.37
C PRO A 37 -26.98 -31.54 -16.15
N LYS A 38 -26.43 -31.48 -14.93
CA LYS A 38 -27.22 -31.52 -13.68
C LYS A 38 -28.10 -30.29 -13.47
N ALA A 39 -27.72 -29.12 -14.00
CA ALA A 39 -28.55 -27.91 -13.90
C ALA A 39 -29.98 -28.15 -14.44
N LEU A 40 -30.11 -29.06 -15.41
CA LEU A 40 -31.38 -29.37 -16.04
C LEU A 40 -32.25 -30.34 -15.24
N LYS A 41 -31.68 -31.00 -14.23
CA LYS A 41 -32.37 -32.00 -13.41
C LYS A 41 -33.10 -31.38 -12.21
N HIS A 42 -32.83 -30.12 -11.90
CA HIS A 42 -33.42 -29.40 -10.77
C HIS A 42 -34.18 -28.18 -11.29
N PRO A 43 -35.43 -28.37 -11.77
CA PRO A 43 -36.22 -27.26 -12.27
C PRO A 43 -36.53 -26.26 -11.16
N VAL A 44 -36.39 -24.97 -11.46
CA VAL A 44 -36.94 -23.95 -10.57
C VAL A 44 -38.45 -23.94 -10.77
N VAL A 45 -39.19 -24.30 -9.72
CA VAL A 45 -40.65 -24.43 -9.73
C VAL A 45 -41.40 -23.10 -9.55
N ASP A 46 -40.68 -22.00 -9.34
CA ASP A 46 -41.24 -20.67 -9.16
C ASP A 46 -41.59 -20.04 -10.52
N GLU A 47 -42.88 -19.98 -10.86
CA GLU A 47 -43.37 -19.42 -12.13
C GLU A 47 -43.02 -17.94 -12.33
N GLU A 48 -42.73 -17.20 -11.25
CA GLU A 48 -42.35 -15.79 -11.30
C GLU A 48 -40.82 -15.57 -11.27
N ILE A 49 -40.02 -16.64 -11.34
CA ILE A 49 -38.57 -16.54 -11.14
C ILE A 49 -37.89 -15.56 -12.11
N VAL A 50 -38.34 -15.49 -13.36
CA VAL A 50 -37.77 -14.57 -14.36
C VAL A 50 -38.00 -13.12 -13.93
N TYR A 51 -39.18 -12.81 -13.38
CA TYR A 51 -39.49 -11.48 -12.84
C TYR A 51 -38.61 -11.13 -11.64
N LYS A 52 -38.35 -12.10 -10.75
CA LYS A 52 -37.44 -11.92 -9.61
C LYS A 52 -35.99 -11.68 -10.05
N ILE A 53 -35.51 -12.42 -11.05
CA ILE A 53 -34.19 -12.21 -11.68
C ILE A 53 -34.08 -10.80 -12.27
N LEU A 54 -35.12 -10.34 -12.98
CA LEU A 54 -35.15 -9.01 -13.57
C LEU A 54 -35.24 -7.91 -12.50
N CYS A 55 -35.99 -8.12 -11.41
CA CYS A 55 -36.02 -7.22 -10.27
C CYS A 55 -34.62 -7.02 -9.66
N GLU A 56 -33.87 -8.12 -9.47
CA GLU A 56 -32.48 -8.07 -9.02
C GLU A 56 -31.61 -7.28 -10.01
N LYS A 57 -31.65 -7.66 -11.30
CA LYS A 57 -30.83 -7.12 -12.39
C LYS A 57 -31.04 -5.62 -12.60
N TYR A 58 -32.31 -5.17 -12.58
CA TYR A 58 -32.68 -3.78 -12.72
C TYR A 58 -32.62 -2.99 -11.42
N ASN A 59 -32.31 -3.64 -10.29
CA ASN A 59 -32.14 -3.00 -8.98
C ASN A 59 -33.40 -2.26 -8.51
N LEU A 60 -34.57 -2.85 -8.76
CA LEU A 60 -35.87 -2.19 -8.53
C LEU A 60 -36.23 -2.07 -7.05
N ASN A 61 -35.74 -2.97 -6.21
CA ASN A 61 -35.90 -2.92 -4.74
C ASN A 61 -34.95 -1.93 -4.03
N ALA A 62 -34.11 -1.17 -4.74
CA ALA A 62 -33.15 -0.27 -4.10
C ALA A 62 -33.80 0.78 -3.18
N LEU A 63 -34.95 1.31 -3.58
CA LEU A 63 -35.71 2.26 -2.77
C LEU A 63 -36.29 1.58 -1.52
N ASN A 64 -36.85 0.38 -1.66
CA ASN A 64 -37.37 -0.42 -0.54
C ASN A 64 -36.29 -0.71 0.50
N VAL A 65 -35.10 -1.15 0.05
CA VAL A 65 -33.94 -1.36 0.93
C VAL A 65 -33.56 -0.07 1.68
N LYS A 66 -33.56 1.08 0.99
CA LYS A 66 -33.27 2.37 1.61
C LYS A 66 -34.31 2.71 2.69
N THR A 67 -35.60 2.64 2.37
CA THR A 67 -36.70 2.94 3.28
C THR A 67 -36.69 2.03 4.52
N ILE A 68 -36.53 0.72 4.33
CA ILE A 68 -36.47 -0.25 5.44
C ILE A 68 -35.24 0.03 6.31
N SER A 69 -34.08 0.22 5.68
CA SER A 69 -32.85 0.52 6.43
C SER A 69 -32.98 1.80 7.24
N GLU A 70 -33.58 2.86 6.68
CA GLU A 70 -33.80 4.14 7.37
C GLU A 70 -34.80 4.03 8.52
N THR A 71 -35.85 3.23 8.35
CA THR A 71 -36.86 2.95 9.40
C THR A 71 -36.22 2.23 10.58
N LEU A 72 -35.44 1.18 10.29
CA LEU A 72 -34.76 0.36 11.30
C LEU A 72 -33.49 1.01 11.86
N ASN A 73 -32.94 2.05 11.22
CA ASN A 73 -31.67 2.68 11.61
C ASN A 73 -31.68 3.28 13.03
N LYS A 74 -32.87 3.46 13.62
CA LYS A 74 -33.02 3.92 15.01
C LYS A 74 -32.51 2.89 16.02
N GLU A 75 -32.57 1.60 15.68
CA GLU A 75 -32.20 0.49 16.57
C GLU A 75 -31.01 -0.31 16.03
N TYR A 76 -30.92 -0.48 14.71
CA TYR A 76 -29.90 -1.30 14.07
C TYR A 76 -29.13 -0.50 13.01
N LYS A 77 -27.80 -0.53 13.08
CA LYS A 77 -26.93 0.01 12.03
C LYS A 77 -26.89 -0.93 10.84
N PHE A 78 -27.13 -0.37 9.65
CA PHE A 78 -27.06 -1.09 8.38
C PHE A 78 -25.76 -0.78 7.63
N GLY A 79 -24.90 -1.78 7.52
CA GLY A 79 -23.77 -1.83 6.60
C GLY A 79 -24.16 -2.22 5.18
N ARG A 80 -23.15 -2.34 4.31
CA ARG A 80 -23.36 -2.73 2.91
C ARG A 80 -23.85 -4.17 2.78
N ASN A 81 -23.39 -5.06 3.67
CA ASN A 81 -23.70 -6.48 3.58
C ASN A 81 -25.15 -6.75 3.99
N SER A 82 -25.61 -6.19 5.12
CA SER A 82 -27.03 -6.33 5.52
C SER A 82 -27.97 -5.72 4.49
N LYS A 83 -27.64 -4.56 3.91
CA LYS A 83 -28.39 -3.98 2.79
C LYS A 83 -28.43 -4.89 1.56
N THR A 84 -27.33 -5.56 1.25
CA THR A 84 -27.26 -6.50 0.12
C THR A 84 -28.08 -7.77 0.39
N ALA A 85 -27.99 -8.32 1.59
CA ALA A 85 -28.75 -9.50 2.01
C ALA A 85 -30.26 -9.18 2.06
N LEU A 86 -30.64 -8.04 2.63
CA LEU A 86 -32.01 -7.53 2.62
C LEU A 86 -32.53 -7.38 1.18
N LYS A 87 -31.75 -6.77 0.29
CA LYS A 87 -32.12 -6.65 -1.13
C LYS A 87 -32.41 -8.01 -1.75
N LYS A 88 -31.55 -9.00 -1.53
CA LYS A 88 -31.74 -10.37 -2.04
C LYS A 88 -33.02 -11.00 -1.50
N TYR A 89 -33.32 -10.82 -0.21
CA TYR A 89 -34.57 -11.27 0.37
C TYR A 89 -35.77 -10.60 -0.32
N LEU A 90 -35.75 -9.28 -0.50
CA LEU A 90 -36.84 -8.55 -1.19
C LEU A 90 -36.98 -8.94 -2.67
N ASP A 91 -35.89 -9.29 -3.34
CA ASP A 91 -35.90 -9.68 -4.76
C ASP A 91 -36.49 -11.09 -4.96
N TYR A 92 -36.22 -12.03 -4.05
CA TYR A 92 -36.54 -13.45 -4.25
C TYR A 92 -37.58 -14.04 -3.28
N GLY A 93 -37.77 -13.43 -2.11
CA GLY A 93 -38.71 -13.87 -1.08
C GLY A 93 -38.35 -15.19 -0.39
N LYS A 94 -37.10 -15.65 -0.49
CA LYS A 94 -36.67 -16.92 0.11
C LYS A 94 -36.20 -16.75 1.55
N GLU A 95 -36.64 -17.67 2.41
CA GLU A 95 -36.28 -17.72 3.84
C GLU A 95 -34.75 -17.76 4.06
N GLU A 96 -33.99 -18.42 3.17
CA GLU A 96 -32.53 -18.46 3.23
C GLU A 96 -31.88 -17.07 3.19
N TYR A 97 -32.43 -16.14 2.40
CA TYR A 97 -31.93 -14.77 2.29
C TYR A 97 -32.37 -13.93 3.48
N LEU A 98 -33.51 -14.25 4.08
CA LEU A 98 -33.96 -13.63 5.32
C LEU A 98 -33.03 -13.99 6.48
N ILE A 99 -32.70 -15.28 6.61
CA ILE A 99 -31.70 -15.77 7.58
C ILE A 99 -30.34 -15.13 7.32
N GLN A 100 -29.89 -15.05 6.06
CA GLN A 100 -28.65 -14.37 5.71
C GLN A 100 -28.67 -12.89 6.13
N PHE A 101 -29.79 -12.20 5.92
CA PHE A 101 -29.98 -10.82 6.34
C PHE A 101 -29.87 -10.68 7.86
N PHE A 102 -30.58 -11.50 8.64
CA PHE A 102 -30.50 -11.49 10.10
C PHE A 102 -29.09 -11.77 10.61
N ASN A 103 -28.41 -12.80 10.07
CA ASN A 103 -27.03 -13.12 10.45
C ASN A 103 -26.09 -11.95 10.17
N THR A 104 -26.23 -11.32 9.00
CA THR A 104 -25.38 -10.19 8.62
C THR A 104 -25.66 -8.96 9.50
N LEU A 105 -26.94 -8.68 9.79
CA LEU A 105 -27.33 -7.57 10.65
C LEU A 105 -26.86 -7.76 12.10
N MET A 106 -26.96 -9.00 12.61
CA MET A 106 -26.46 -9.38 13.92
C MET A 106 -24.93 -9.18 14.00
N LEU A 107 -24.18 -9.60 12.99
CA LEU A 107 -22.73 -9.36 12.89
C LEU A 107 -22.39 -7.87 12.83
N GLU A 108 -23.18 -7.08 12.08
CA GLU A 108 -22.99 -5.64 11.92
C GLU A 108 -23.32 -4.83 13.19
N ASN A 109 -24.17 -5.35 14.07
CA ASN A 109 -24.58 -4.68 15.31
C ASN A 109 -23.97 -5.28 16.59
N ASN A 110 -23.46 -6.51 16.54
CA ASN A 110 -22.91 -7.25 17.67
C ASN A 110 -23.86 -7.32 18.88
N THR A 111 -25.15 -7.50 18.62
CA THR A 111 -26.21 -7.59 19.62
C THR A 111 -27.32 -8.50 19.11
N TYR A 112 -28.20 -8.93 20.02
CA TYR A 112 -29.45 -9.59 19.67
C TYR A 112 -30.29 -8.69 18.75
N ILE A 113 -30.94 -9.31 17.77
CA ILE A 113 -31.81 -8.66 16.80
C ILE A 113 -33.24 -9.11 17.07
N ASP A 114 -34.15 -8.16 17.27
CA ASP A 114 -35.58 -8.44 17.40
C ASP A 114 -36.15 -8.80 16.03
N ARG A 115 -36.26 -10.11 15.81
CA ARG A 115 -36.73 -10.69 14.55
C ARG A 115 -38.19 -10.32 14.26
N GLU A 116 -39.05 -10.36 15.28
CA GLU A 116 -40.49 -10.07 15.12
C GLU A 116 -40.71 -8.61 14.73
N TYR A 117 -40.01 -7.68 15.38
CA TYR A 117 -40.07 -6.26 15.02
C TYR A 117 -39.61 -6.02 13.58
N ILE A 118 -38.47 -6.59 13.17
CA ILE A 118 -37.97 -6.41 11.80
C ILE A 118 -38.91 -7.02 10.77
N GLU A 119 -39.42 -8.23 11.00
CA GLU A 119 -40.41 -8.86 10.11
C GLU A 119 -41.68 -8.04 10.03
N SER A 120 -42.11 -7.38 11.11
CA SER A 120 -43.25 -6.45 11.09
C SER A 120 -43.00 -5.25 10.16
N VAL A 121 -41.78 -4.70 10.13
CA VAL A 121 -41.41 -3.61 9.21
C VAL A 121 -41.32 -4.10 7.77
N LEU A 122 -40.79 -5.30 7.56
CA LEU A 122 -40.73 -5.92 6.23
C LEU A 122 -42.13 -6.19 5.66
N ALA A 123 -43.10 -6.53 6.50
CA ALA A 123 -44.48 -6.79 6.08
C ALA A 123 -45.20 -5.56 5.51
N PHE A 124 -44.78 -4.34 5.84
CA PHE A 124 -45.31 -3.10 5.27
C PHE A 124 -44.64 -2.70 3.94
N CYS A 125 -43.59 -3.41 3.52
CA CYS A 125 -42.89 -3.10 2.29
C CYS A 125 -43.68 -3.63 1.08
N GLU A 126 -44.24 -2.72 0.28
CA GLU A 126 -44.89 -3.11 -0.97
C GLU A 126 -43.87 -3.77 -1.94
N PRO A 127 -44.13 -5.01 -2.40
CA PRO A 127 -43.26 -5.67 -3.36
C PRO A 127 -43.29 -4.93 -4.70
N VAL A 128 -42.17 -4.95 -5.42
CA VAL A 128 -42.11 -4.39 -6.78
C VAL A 128 -43.11 -5.13 -7.66
N SER A 129 -44.09 -4.42 -8.21
CA SER A 129 -45.14 -5.05 -9.02
C SER A 129 -44.57 -5.71 -10.28
N LYS A 130 -45.13 -6.87 -10.63
CA LYS A 130 -44.81 -7.60 -11.87
C LYS A 130 -44.89 -6.68 -13.09
N GLU A 131 -45.91 -5.82 -13.14
CA GLU A 131 -46.12 -4.85 -14.21
C GLU A 131 -44.97 -3.84 -14.34
N LYS A 132 -44.39 -3.37 -13.23
CA LYS A 132 -43.23 -2.49 -13.28
C LYS A 132 -41.99 -3.19 -13.84
N ILE A 133 -41.78 -4.46 -13.50
CA ILE A 133 -40.68 -5.27 -14.02
C ILE A 133 -40.86 -5.52 -15.53
N LYS A 134 -42.09 -5.87 -15.95
CA LYS A 134 -42.46 -6.04 -17.37
C LYS A 134 -42.15 -4.80 -18.18
N ASN A 135 -42.62 -3.64 -17.74
CA ASN A 135 -42.43 -2.38 -18.44
C ASN A 135 -40.95 -2.00 -18.58
N GLU A 136 -40.13 -2.24 -17.56
CA GLU A 136 -38.69 -1.99 -17.63
C GLU A 136 -37.99 -2.90 -18.65
N PHE A 137 -38.35 -4.20 -18.67
CA PHE A 137 -37.81 -5.14 -19.66
C PHE A 137 -38.24 -4.79 -21.09
N ILE A 138 -39.55 -4.55 -21.31
CA ILE A 138 -40.11 -4.20 -22.62
C ILE A 138 -39.46 -2.93 -23.16
N LYS A 139 -39.26 -1.91 -22.30
CA LYS A 139 -38.58 -0.68 -22.68
C LYS A 139 -37.17 -0.97 -23.22
N LEU A 140 -36.35 -1.69 -22.46
CA LEU A 140 -34.98 -2.04 -22.88
C LEU A 140 -34.95 -2.96 -24.11
N TRP A 141 -35.93 -3.87 -24.22
CA TRP A 141 -36.09 -4.77 -25.35
C TRP A 141 -36.41 -3.99 -26.64
N ASN A 142 -37.39 -3.09 -26.59
CA ASN A 142 -37.79 -2.26 -27.73
C ASN A 142 -36.66 -1.31 -28.14
N GLU A 143 -35.98 -0.66 -27.17
CA GLU A 143 -34.81 0.18 -27.44
C GLU A 143 -33.71 -0.57 -28.21
N ALA A 144 -33.44 -1.84 -27.87
CA ALA A 144 -32.46 -2.67 -28.57
C ALA A 144 -32.97 -3.19 -29.93
N ASN A 145 -34.26 -3.50 -30.03
CA ASN A 145 -34.88 -4.02 -31.25
C ASN A 145 -35.01 -2.94 -32.33
N GLU A 146 -35.39 -1.70 -31.97
CA GLU A 146 -35.53 -0.58 -32.90
C GLU A 146 -34.22 -0.21 -33.62
N VAL A 147 -33.08 -0.42 -32.95
CA VAL A 147 -31.74 -0.19 -33.53
C VAL A 147 -31.10 -1.45 -34.12
N ASN A 148 -31.84 -2.56 -34.22
CA ASN A 148 -31.37 -3.87 -34.69
C ASN A 148 -30.11 -4.39 -33.96
N GLU A 149 -29.99 -4.11 -32.65
CA GLU A 149 -28.88 -4.62 -31.83
C GLU A 149 -29.16 -6.04 -31.34
N TYR A 150 -29.19 -7.02 -32.25
CA TYR A 150 -29.40 -8.44 -31.94
C TYR A 150 -28.45 -8.99 -30.86
N GLY A 151 -27.24 -8.43 -30.78
CA GLY A 151 -26.29 -8.74 -29.70
C GLY A 151 -26.82 -8.40 -28.29
N LYS A 152 -27.51 -7.27 -28.13
CA LYS A 152 -28.15 -6.89 -26.84
C LYS A 152 -29.32 -7.80 -26.51
N LEU A 153 -30.17 -8.13 -27.50
CA LEU A 153 -31.30 -9.05 -27.31
C LEU A 153 -30.81 -10.42 -26.85
N LYS A 154 -29.79 -10.95 -27.53
CA LYS A 154 -29.08 -12.17 -27.14
C LYS A 154 -28.55 -12.07 -25.70
N ASP A 155 -27.89 -10.97 -25.34
CA ASP A 155 -27.35 -10.76 -23.98
C ASP A 155 -28.45 -10.70 -22.90
N TYR A 156 -29.63 -10.16 -23.22
CA TYR A 156 -30.76 -10.15 -22.29
C TYR A 156 -31.26 -11.57 -22.02
N LEU A 157 -31.53 -12.35 -23.08
CA LEU A 157 -31.98 -13.74 -22.98
C LEU A 157 -30.93 -14.62 -22.31
N LEU A 158 -29.66 -14.51 -22.73
CA LEU A 158 -28.57 -15.31 -22.19
C LEU A 158 -28.31 -14.98 -20.72
N GLY A 159 -28.50 -13.72 -20.32
CA GLY A 159 -28.42 -13.31 -18.92
C GLY A 159 -29.49 -13.98 -18.04
N ILE A 160 -30.74 -14.09 -18.53
CA ILE A 160 -31.82 -14.80 -17.82
C ILE A 160 -31.54 -16.30 -17.83
N TYR A 161 -31.23 -16.88 -19.00
CA TYR A 161 -30.89 -18.30 -19.16
C TYR A 161 -29.77 -18.71 -18.21
N SER A 162 -28.67 -17.96 -18.19
CA SER A 162 -27.50 -18.26 -17.35
C SER A 162 -27.83 -18.17 -15.86
N LYS A 163 -28.70 -17.23 -15.46
CA LYS A 163 -29.15 -17.12 -14.07
C LYS A 163 -30.07 -18.28 -13.68
N LEU A 164 -31.05 -18.64 -14.51
CA LEU A 164 -31.90 -19.83 -14.32
C LEU A 164 -31.06 -21.11 -14.27
N PHE A 165 -30.10 -21.25 -15.18
CA PHE A 165 -29.16 -22.35 -15.23
C PHE A 165 -28.34 -22.41 -13.94
N SER A 166 -27.82 -21.26 -13.46
CA SER A 166 -27.10 -21.18 -12.19
C SER A 166 -27.98 -21.49 -10.97
N MET A 167 -29.29 -21.20 -11.03
CA MET A 167 -30.24 -21.55 -9.98
C MET A 167 -30.55 -23.04 -9.98
N GLY A 168 -30.57 -23.69 -11.15
CA GLY A 168 -30.62 -25.15 -11.26
C GLY A 168 -29.32 -25.83 -10.79
N LEU A 169 -28.22 -25.09 -10.67
CA LEU A 169 -26.96 -25.53 -10.05
C LEU A 169 -26.97 -25.31 -8.53
N GLU A 170 -27.99 -25.80 -7.84
CA GLU A 170 -28.00 -25.75 -6.36
C GLU A 170 -26.76 -26.46 -5.80
N ASN A 171 -26.42 -27.61 -6.38
CA ASN A 171 -25.27 -28.41 -5.98
C ASN A 171 -24.37 -28.77 -7.17
N LEU A 172 -23.06 -28.69 -6.95
CA LEU A 172 -22.00 -29.08 -7.89
C LEU A 172 -21.08 -30.12 -7.25
N ARG A 173 -20.51 -30.98 -8.07
CA ARG A 173 -19.35 -31.80 -7.68
C ARG A 173 -18.07 -31.14 -8.18
N LEU A 174 -16.98 -31.28 -7.43
CA LEU A 174 -15.68 -30.72 -7.83
C LEU A 174 -15.22 -31.25 -9.20
N ILE A 175 -15.51 -32.51 -9.51
CA ILE A 175 -15.17 -33.13 -10.82
C ILE A 175 -15.85 -32.44 -12.01
N GLU A 176 -17.03 -31.84 -11.83
CA GLU A 176 -17.71 -31.10 -12.90
C GLU A 176 -16.96 -29.79 -13.21
N ILE A 177 -16.44 -29.12 -12.18
CA ILE A 177 -15.57 -27.95 -12.33
C ILE A 177 -14.26 -28.36 -13.01
N TYR A 178 -13.63 -29.45 -12.59
CA TYR A 178 -12.40 -29.97 -13.21
C TYR A 178 -12.60 -30.26 -14.70
N ASN A 179 -13.61 -31.08 -15.06
CA ASN A 179 -13.85 -31.50 -16.43
C ASN A 179 -14.07 -30.30 -17.35
N SER A 180 -14.78 -29.28 -16.87
CA SER A 180 -15.01 -28.06 -17.63
C SER A 180 -13.77 -27.21 -17.88
N ASN A 181 -12.71 -27.43 -17.11
CA ASN A 181 -11.46 -26.71 -17.18
C ASN A 181 -10.28 -27.57 -17.66
N GLU A 182 -10.46 -28.86 -17.90
CA GLU A 182 -9.38 -29.84 -18.08
C GLU A 182 -8.34 -29.38 -19.13
N SER A 183 -8.81 -28.87 -20.27
CA SER A 183 -7.94 -28.38 -21.35
C SER A 183 -7.11 -27.15 -20.96
N LEU A 184 -7.62 -26.30 -20.07
CA LEU A 184 -6.92 -25.12 -19.55
C LEU A 184 -6.02 -25.48 -18.37
N ILE A 185 -6.43 -26.43 -17.52
CA ILE A 185 -5.61 -26.99 -16.42
C ILE A 185 -4.29 -27.54 -17.00
N LYS A 186 -4.38 -28.33 -18.09
CA LYS A 186 -3.22 -28.87 -18.82
C LYS A 186 -2.30 -27.82 -19.45
N LYS A 187 -2.76 -26.56 -19.59
CA LYS A 187 -1.95 -25.44 -20.08
C LYS A 187 -1.31 -24.61 -18.96
N VAL A 188 -1.83 -24.72 -17.74
CA VAL A 188 -1.35 -23.92 -16.59
C VAL A 188 -0.32 -24.69 -15.78
N PHE A 189 -0.62 -25.94 -15.42
CA PHE A 189 0.29 -26.79 -14.66
C PHE A 189 1.32 -27.42 -15.58
N LYS A 190 2.58 -27.42 -15.13
CA LYS A 190 3.72 -27.96 -15.89
C LYS A 190 3.88 -29.46 -15.69
N TYR A 191 3.50 -29.97 -14.51
CA TYR A 191 3.75 -31.35 -14.11
C TYR A 191 2.47 -32.19 -14.18
N GLU A 192 2.54 -33.32 -14.90
CA GLU A 192 1.40 -34.25 -15.03
C GLU A 192 0.96 -34.82 -13.66
N SER A 193 1.90 -34.99 -12.72
CA SER A 193 1.61 -35.41 -11.34
C SER A 193 0.68 -34.43 -10.63
N THR A 194 0.86 -33.12 -10.83
CA THR A 194 -0.02 -32.07 -10.28
C THR A 194 -1.43 -32.17 -10.85
N ILE A 195 -1.53 -32.39 -12.16
CA ILE A 195 -2.83 -32.52 -12.86
C ILE A 195 -3.58 -33.76 -12.36
N LYS A 196 -2.86 -34.88 -12.19
CA LYS A 196 -3.39 -36.12 -11.64
C LYS A 196 -3.87 -35.93 -10.20
N GLU A 197 -3.07 -35.29 -9.34
CA GLU A 197 -3.42 -35.02 -7.95
C GLU A 197 -4.69 -34.17 -7.83
N LEU A 198 -4.83 -33.12 -8.65
CA LEU A 198 -6.06 -32.31 -8.70
C LEU A 198 -7.28 -33.15 -9.10
N LYS A 199 -7.13 -34.01 -10.11
CA LYS A 199 -8.21 -34.87 -10.59
C LYS A 199 -8.63 -35.89 -9.52
N GLU A 200 -7.67 -36.52 -8.86
CA GLU A 200 -7.91 -37.47 -7.77
C GLU A 200 -8.62 -36.81 -6.58
N TYR A 201 -8.22 -35.59 -6.20
CA TYR A 201 -8.93 -34.81 -5.19
C TYR A 201 -10.39 -34.51 -5.57
N CYS A 202 -10.63 -34.15 -6.83
CA CYS A 202 -11.99 -33.91 -7.33
C CYS A 202 -12.83 -35.20 -7.39
N LEU A 203 -12.19 -36.35 -7.63
CA LEU A 203 -12.83 -37.67 -7.68
C LEU A 203 -13.08 -38.28 -6.29
N SER A 204 -12.29 -37.91 -5.27
CA SER A 204 -12.51 -38.38 -3.89
C SER A 204 -13.62 -37.60 -3.19
N ASN A 205 -13.82 -36.33 -3.54
CA ASN A 205 -14.92 -35.49 -3.05
C ASN A 205 -16.16 -35.62 -3.96
N GLN A 206 -16.79 -36.79 -3.95
CA GLN A 206 -17.91 -37.11 -4.87
C GLN A 206 -19.26 -36.48 -4.47
N GLU A 207 -19.37 -35.97 -3.25
CA GLU A 207 -20.60 -35.38 -2.73
C GLU A 207 -21.01 -34.16 -3.54
N SER A 208 -22.30 -34.07 -3.84
CA SER A 208 -22.89 -32.87 -4.44
C SER A 208 -23.14 -31.88 -3.31
N ILE A 209 -22.37 -30.79 -3.30
CA ILE A 209 -22.45 -29.73 -2.28
C ILE A 209 -22.81 -28.41 -2.95
N THR A 210 -23.15 -27.38 -2.16
CA THR A 210 -23.52 -26.08 -2.72
C THR A 210 -22.47 -25.56 -3.71
N ALA A 211 -22.92 -25.00 -4.84
CA ALA A 211 -22.02 -24.57 -5.91
C ALA A 211 -20.89 -23.64 -5.42
N GLY A 212 -21.21 -22.68 -4.54
CA GLY A 212 -20.23 -21.76 -3.96
C GLY A 212 -19.15 -22.48 -3.14
N LEU A 213 -19.54 -23.47 -2.34
CA LEU A 213 -18.59 -24.28 -1.56
C LEU A 213 -17.72 -25.16 -2.45
N ALA A 214 -18.31 -25.80 -3.47
CA ALA A 214 -17.57 -26.58 -4.46
C ALA A 214 -16.50 -25.74 -5.18
N ILE A 215 -16.86 -24.52 -5.59
CA ILE A 215 -15.95 -23.57 -6.26
C ILE A 215 -14.84 -23.12 -5.31
N LYS A 216 -15.16 -22.84 -4.04
CA LYS A 216 -14.17 -22.51 -3.02
C LYS A 216 -13.17 -23.65 -2.82
N MET A 217 -13.65 -24.87 -2.56
CA MET A 217 -12.80 -26.05 -2.34
C MET A 217 -11.91 -26.35 -3.55
N PHE A 218 -12.47 -26.25 -4.77
CA PHE A 218 -11.70 -26.40 -6.00
C PHE A 218 -10.60 -25.33 -6.11
N ASN A 219 -10.91 -24.07 -5.82
CA ASN A 219 -9.91 -22.98 -5.82
C ASN A 219 -8.81 -23.23 -4.79
N GLU A 220 -9.16 -23.59 -3.55
CA GLU A 220 -8.19 -23.83 -2.47
C GLU A 220 -7.19 -24.92 -2.88
N LYS A 221 -7.66 -26.09 -3.35
CA LYS A 221 -6.76 -27.14 -3.83
C LYS A 221 -5.96 -26.71 -5.07
N TYR A 222 -6.57 -25.97 -6.00
CA TYR A 222 -5.86 -25.46 -7.18
C TYR A 222 -4.69 -24.55 -6.79
N MET A 223 -4.89 -23.65 -5.83
CA MET A 223 -3.87 -22.72 -5.35
C MET A 223 -2.78 -23.43 -4.54
N GLU A 224 -3.13 -24.42 -3.73
CA GLU A 224 -2.17 -25.30 -3.02
C GLU A 224 -1.22 -25.98 -4.01
N LEU A 225 -1.75 -26.57 -5.07
CA LEU A 225 -0.97 -27.23 -6.12
C LEU A 225 -0.09 -26.25 -6.91
N MET A 226 -0.58 -25.04 -7.16
CA MET A 226 0.22 -23.97 -7.78
C MET A 226 1.44 -23.57 -6.93
N LYS A 227 1.28 -23.53 -5.60
CA LYS A 227 2.38 -23.30 -4.64
C LYS A 227 3.37 -24.46 -4.66
N LYS A 228 2.86 -25.70 -4.68
CA LYS A 228 3.69 -26.91 -4.76
C LYS A 228 4.57 -26.96 -6.02
N GLU A 229 4.03 -26.60 -7.19
CA GLU A 229 4.86 -26.51 -8.41
C GLU A 229 5.93 -25.41 -8.29
N TYR A 230 5.62 -24.29 -7.63
CA TYR A 230 6.63 -23.25 -7.40
C TYR A 230 7.77 -23.74 -6.51
N GLN A 231 7.45 -24.46 -5.44
CA GLN A 231 8.46 -25.08 -4.57
C GLN A 231 9.32 -26.09 -5.35
N GLN A 232 8.72 -26.89 -6.23
CA GLN A 232 9.45 -27.80 -7.10
C GLN A 232 10.36 -27.05 -8.09
N ASP A 233 9.88 -25.99 -8.72
CA ASP A 233 10.68 -25.15 -9.62
C ASP A 233 11.83 -24.44 -8.86
N ALA A 234 11.59 -24.01 -7.61
CA ALA A 234 12.60 -23.37 -6.78
C ALA A 234 13.77 -24.32 -6.44
N ILE A 235 13.46 -25.55 -6.05
CA ILE A 235 14.46 -26.60 -5.78
C ILE A 235 15.18 -27.00 -7.08
N ALA A 236 14.47 -27.01 -8.20
CA ALA A 236 15.04 -27.30 -9.51
C ALA A 236 15.81 -26.12 -10.14
N LEU A 237 15.96 -25.00 -9.41
CA LEU A 237 16.64 -23.78 -9.85
C LEU A 237 16.06 -23.17 -11.15
N LYS A 238 14.74 -23.26 -11.32
CA LYS A 238 13.99 -22.77 -12.49
C LYS A 238 13.29 -21.43 -12.26
N LEU A 239 13.38 -20.87 -11.05
CA LEU A 239 12.85 -19.54 -10.74
C LEU A 239 13.93 -18.47 -10.90
N GLU A 240 13.55 -17.22 -10.66
CA GLU A 240 14.51 -16.12 -10.54
C GLU A 240 15.52 -16.42 -9.41
N GLU A 241 16.75 -15.92 -9.55
CA GLU A 241 17.87 -16.21 -8.64
C GLU A 241 17.50 -16.09 -7.15
N HIS A 242 16.81 -15.01 -6.77
CA HIS A 242 16.40 -14.73 -5.40
C HIS A 242 15.24 -15.61 -4.88
N MET A 243 14.57 -16.38 -5.75
CA MET A 243 13.47 -17.29 -5.39
C MET A 243 13.90 -18.76 -5.33
N ASN A 244 15.05 -19.09 -5.91
CA ASN A 244 15.56 -20.45 -5.94
C ASN A 244 15.96 -20.94 -4.54
N GLN A 245 15.78 -22.24 -4.30
CA GLN A 245 16.12 -22.88 -3.04
C GLN A 245 17.40 -23.70 -3.21
N LEU A 246 18.52 -23.14 -2.74
CA LEU A 246 19.85 -23.75 -2.87
C LEU A 246 20.09 -24.87 -1.85
N TYR A 247 19.49 -24.77 -0.67
CA TYR A 247 19.60 -25.78 0.39
C TYR A 247 18.23 -26.35 0.73
N VAL A 248 18.17 -27.66 0.88
CA VAL A 248 16.93 -28.38 1.21
C VAL A 248 17.17 -29.22 2.44
N ASP A 249 16.39 -28.94 3.49
CA ASP A 249 16.21 -29.83 4.63
C ASP A 249 14.76 -30.30 4.65
N ASN A 250 14.52 -31.58 4.36
CA ASN A 250 13.17 -32.12 4.34
C ASN A 250 12.52 -32.19 5.74
N ASN A 251 13.32 -32.17 6.80
CA ASN A 251 12.82 -32.34 8.17
C ASN A 251 12.44 -31.00 8.80
N ILE A 252 13.07 -29.90 8.40
CA ILE A 252 12.94 -28.60 9.09
C ILE A 252 11.49 -28.11 9.19
N ASN A 253 10.65 -28.47 8.22
CA ASN A 253 9.26 -28.02 8.14
C ASN A 253 8.32 -28.68 9.15
N GLU A 254 8.74 -29.79 9.75
CA GLU A 254 7.93 -30.55 10.71
C GLU A 254 8.05 -29.99 12.14
N TYR A 255 8.99 -29.06 12.38
CA TYR A 255 9.30 -28.58 13.72
C TYR A 255 8.79 -27.15 13.95
N PRO A 256 8.01 -26.92 15.02
CA PRO A 256 7.52 -25.58 15.37
C PRO A 256 8.60 -24.69 16.01
N TYR A 257 9.70 -25.25 16.50
CA TYR A 257 10.80 -24.52 17.12
C TYR A 257 12.11 -24.92 16.45
N ILE A 258 12.78 -23.96 15.83
CA ILE A 258 14.04 -24.14 15.12
C ILE A 258 15.09 -23.25 15.77
N PHE A 259 16.20 -23.85 16.19
CA PHE A 259 17.36 -23.11 16.65
C PHE A 259 18.08 -22.55 15.43
N ASP A 260 18.03 -21.24 15.26
CA ASP A 260 18.73 -20.59 14.16
C ASP A 260 20.25 -20.61 14.41
N ARG A 261 20.99 -21.33 13.56
CA ARG A 261 22.46 -21.40 13.61
C ARG A 261 23.14 -20.20 12.91
N GLY A 262 22.37 -19.18 12.56
CA GLY A 262 22.80 -18.02 11.80
C GLY A 262 22.16 -18.02 10.41
N ASN A 263 22.21 -19.12 9.67
CA ASN A 263 21.77 -19.10 8.27
C ASN A 263 20.58 -20.04 8.00
N ASP A 264 19.86 -20.47 9.03
CA ASP A 264 18.87 -21.54 8.89
C ASP A 264 17.60 -21.07 8.15
N ILE A 265 17.42 -19.76 7.96
CA ILE A 265 16.41 -19.23 7.03
C ILE A 265 16.62 -19.70 5.59
N LEU A 266 17.86 -19.99 5.17
CA LEU A 266 18.17 -20.54 3.83
C LEU A 266 17.64 -21.97 3.64
N LEU A 267 17.42 -22.70 4.73
CA LEU A 267 16.89 -24.06 4.70
C LEU A 267 15.37 -24.11 4.59
N LEU A 268 14.70 -23.00 4.97
CA LEU A 268 13.24 -22.90 4.92
C LEU A 268 12.76 -22.89 3.46
N PRO A 269 11.63 -23.56 3.13
CA PRO A 269 11.19 -23.66 1.74
C PRO A 269 10.64 -22.37 1.17
N THR A 270 10.83 -22.21 -0.13
CA THR A 270 10.28 -21.09 -0.89
C THR A 270 8.74 -21.07 -0.81
N GLU A 271 8.13 -19.89 -0.69
CA GLU A 271 6.67 -19.66 -0.64
C GLU A 271 5.91 -20.43 0.47
N GLU A 272 6.60 -20.96 1.48
CA GLU A 272 6.03 -21.83 2.50
C GLU A 272 5.12 -21.13 3.51
N TYR A 273 5.39 -19.87 3.85
CA TYR A 273 4.74 -19.16 4.95
C TYR A 273 3.74 -18.10 4.46
N ASP A 274 2.60 -18.00 5.12
CA ASP A 274 1.53 -17.05 4.80
C ASP A 274 1.63 -15.74 5.59
N PHE A 275 2.53 -15.69 6.55
CA PHE A 275 2.88 -14.49 7.31
C PHE A 275 4.28 -14.67 7.88
N VAL A 276 5.08 -13.61 7.87
CA VAL A 276 6.40 -13.59 8.50
C VAL A 276 6.49 -12.38 9.42
N TYR A 277 6.90 -12.60 10.67
CA TYR A 277 7.28 -11.57 11.63
C TYR A 277 8.78 -11.66 11.92
N PHE A 278 9.50 -10.55 11.83
CA PHE A 278 10.91 -10.46 12.19
C PHE A 278 11.12 -9.38 13.25
N HIS A 279 11.69 -9.77 14.39
CA HIS A 279 11.97 -8.87 15.50
C HIS A 279 13.46 -8.54 15.58
N ILE A 280 13.80 -7.25 15.53
CA ILE A 280 15.15 -6.76 15.73
C ILE A 280 15.23 -6.07 17.10
N ASP A 281 16.03 -6.64 18.00
CA ASP A 281 16.26 -6.15 19.36
C ASP A 281 17.75 -6.04 19.70
N GLN A 282 18.05 -5.50 20.89
CA GLN A 282 19.43 -5.32 21.38
C GLN A 282 20.18 -6.64 21.46
N ASP A 283 19.53 -7.69 21.97
CA ASP A 283 20.16 -9.01 22.15
C ASP A 283 20.56 -9.65 20.82
N PHE A 284 19.82 -9.37 19.76
CA PHE A 284 20.15 -9.80 18.41
C PHE A 284 21.30 -8.99 17.82
N PHE A 285 21.29 -7.66 17.99
CA PHE A 285 22.40 -6.79 17.58
C PHE A 285 23.74 -7.18 18.24
N ASN A 286 23.73 -7.44 19.56
CA ASN A 286 24.92 -7.77 20.35
C ASN A 286 25.65 -9.07 19.91
N ARG A 287 25.07 -9.86 19.01
CA ARG A 287 25.69 -11.09 18.48
C ARG A 287 26.65 -10.83 17.34
N PHE A 288 26.61 -9.64 16.76
CA PHE A 288 27.47 -9.26 15.66
C PHE A 288 28.66 -8.45 16.17
N GLN A 289 29.78 -8.60 15.48
CA GLN A 289 31.03 -7.94 15.87
C GLN A 289 30.96 -6.41 15.66
N ASP A 290 30.17 -5.98 14.68
CA ASP A 290 30.01 -4.59 14.29
C ASP A 290 28.66 -4.37 13.59
N GLU A 291 28.31 -3.10 13.42
CA GLU A 291 27.04 -2.67 12.79
C GLU A 291 26.93 -3.10 11.32
N ASN A 292 28.04 -3.18 10.58
CA ASN A 292 27.99 -3.56 9.16
C ASN A 292 27.62 -5.03 9.00
N LYS A 293 28.23 -5.93 9.78
CA LYS A 293 27.91 -7.36 9.76
C LYS A 293 26.47 -7.62 10.20
N PHE A 294 26.03 -6.90 11.24
CA PHE A 294 24.62 -6.94 11.66
C PHE A 294 23.69 -6.51 10.52
N LEU A 295 23.98 -5.37 9.89
CA LEU A 295 23.14 -4.84 8.81
C LEU A 295 23.12 -5.79 7.62
N ASP A 296 24.27 -6.27 7.15
CA ASP A 296 24.36 -7.26 6.05
C ASP A 296 23.48 -8.48 6.31
N TYR A 297 23.58 -9.03 7.52
CA TYR A 297 22.76 -10.17 7.93
C TYR A 297 21.27 -9.87 7.87
N VAL A 298 20.84 -8.72 8.40
CA VAL A 298 19.42 -8.32 8.41
C VAL A 298 18.90 -8.12 7.00
N LEU A 299 19.65 -7.42 6.14
CA LEU A 299 19.28 -7.17 4.75
C LEU A 299 19.19 -8.48 3.95
N SER A 300 20.14 -9.40 4.15
CA SER A 300 20.11 -10.72 3.54
C SER A 300 18.93 -11.56 4.05
N SER A 301 18.62 -11.47 5.35
CA SER A 301 17.44 -12.09 5.94
C SER A 301 16.15 -11.56 5.31
N ILE A 302 16.00 -10.25 5.08
CA ILE A 302 14.84 -9.66 4.38
C ILE A 302 14.67 -10.26 2.97
N LYS A 303 15.77 -10.43 2.23
CA LYS A 303 15.74 -11.07 0.90
C LYS A 303 15.31 -12.54 0.99
N GLN A 304 15.76 -13.27 2.00
CA GLN A 304 15.30 -14.65 2.24
C GLN A 304 13.84 -14.71 2.73
N ILE A 305 13.38 -13.74 3.51
CA ILE A 305 11.96 -13.59 3.90
C ILE A 305 11.10 -13.44 2.64
N TYR A 306 11.55 -12.66 1.65
CA TYR A 306 10.84 -12.54 0.38
C TYR A 306 10.73 -13.89 -0.34
N ARG A 307 11.78 -14.73 -0.29
CA ARG A 307 11.74 -16.08 -0.87
C ARG A 307 10.74 -17.00 -0.16
N VAL A 308 10.77 -17.05 1.17
CA VAL A 308 9.97 -18.02 1.95
C VAL A 308 8.52 -17.59 2.17
N LEU A 309 8.21 -16.29 2.11
CA LEU A 309 6.85 -15.78 2.21
C LEU A 309 6.07 -16.09 0.92
N ALA A 310 4.84 -16.59 1.06
CA ALA A 310 3.94 -16.82 -0.06
C ALA A 310 3.56 -15.49 -0.74
N ASN A 311 3.32 -15.54 -2.05
CA ASN A 311 2.95 -14.35 -2.81
C ASN A 311 1.60 -13.79 -2.35
N GLU A 312 1.50 -12.45 -2.28
CA GLU A 312 0.36 -11.64 -1.81
C GLU A 312 0.09 -11.69 -0.29
N LYS A 313 1.09 -12.14 0.47
CA LYS A 313 1.07 -12.21 1.93
C LYS A 313 1.93 -11.12 2.57
N VAL A 314 1.95 -11.11 3.91
CA VAL A 314 2.44 -9.98 4.71
C VAL A 314 3.74 -10.32 5.43
N PHE A 315 4.68 -9.38 5.38
CA PHE A 315 5.89 -9.34 6.19
C PHE A 315 5.78 -8.19 7.19
N ALA A 316 5.94 -8.49 8.47
CA ALA A 316 6.00 -7.52 9.55
C ALA A 316 7.41 -7.48 10.16
N LEU A 317 7.96 -6.28 10.35
CA LEU A 317 9.30 -6.04 10.87
C LEU A 317 9.23 -5.09 12.06
N LYS A 318 9.56 -5.58 13.26
CA LYS A 318 9.64 -4.77 14.48
C LYS A 318 11.08 -4.35 14.74
N ILE A 319 11.29 -3.07 15.05
CA ILE A 319 12.58 -2.49 15.41
C ILE A 319 12.45 -1.85 16.80
N ASP A 320 13.18 -2.42 17.77
CA ASP A 320 13.28 -1.87 19.12
C ASP A 320 14.33 -0.76 19.20
N ASN A 321 14.48 -0.16 20.38
CA ASN A 321 15.59 0.75 20.66
C ASN A 321 16.88 -0.08 20.85
N ILE A 322 17.80 0.06 19.90
CA ILE A 322 19.08 -0.67 19.83
C ILE A 322 20.21 0.33 19.97
N TYR A 323 21.21 0.04 20.79
CA TYR A 323 22.30 0.95 21.13
C TYR A 323 23.64 0.43 20.64
N ASN A 324 24.40 1.32 20.04
CA ASN A 324 25.80 1.13 19.67
C ASN A 324 26.59 2.37 20.15
N ASN A 325 27.45 2.22 21.16
CA ASN A 325 28.18 3.33 21.78
C ASN A 325 27.27 4.52 22.15
N GLU A 326 26.24 4.27 22.98
CA GLU A 326 25.23 5.25 23.45
C GLU A 326 24.26 5.78 22.37
N LYS A 327 24.57 5.59 21.09
CA LYS A 327 23.71 5.98 19.98
C LYS A 327 22.56 4.99 19.80
N ASN A 328 21.34 5.50 19.77
CA ASN A 328 20.16 4.70 19.45
C ASN A 328 19.98 4.54 17.93
N LEU A 329 20.13 3.32 17.43
CA LEU A 329 20.11 2.96 16.00
C LEU A 329 18.70 2.80 15.43
N LYS A 330 17.62 2.82 16.25
CA LYS A 330 16.24 2.54 15.79
C LYS A 330 15.86 3.34 14.54
N TRP A 331 16.05 4.65 14.58
CA TRP A 331 15.72 5.52 13.46
C TRP A 331 16.79 5.54 12.36
N GLU A 332 17.98 4.99 12.60
CA GLU A 332 18.99 4.77 11.57
C GLU A 332 18.73 3.49 10.77
N LEU A 333 18.14 2.49 11.42
CA LEU A 333 17.73 1.25 10.78
C LEU A 333 16.45 1.46 9.98
N TYR A 334 15.51 2.30 10.44
CA TYR A 334 14.27 2.59 9.72
C TYR A 334 14.46 2.87 8.21
N PRO A 335 15.30 3.82 7.76
CA PRO A 335 15.50 4.06 6.33
C PRO A 335 16.21 2.90 5.63
N LYS A 336 17.24 2.31 6.27
CA LYS A 336 18.02 1.21 5.70
C LYS A 336 17.12 -0.01 5.43
N LEU A 337 16.27 -0.38 6.38
CA LEU A 337 15.43 -1.57 6.26
C LEU A 337 14.21 -1.31 5.36
N THR A 338 13.61 -0.12 5.41
CA THR A 338 12.45 0.22 4.58
C THR A 338 12.81 0.33 3.10
N ILE A 339 13.82 1.14 2.77
CA ILE A 339 14.21 1.40 1.37
C ILE A 339 14.75 0.12 0.72
N TYR A 340 15.61 -0.62 1.44
CA TYR A 340 16.11 -1.90 0.91
C TYR A 340 14.95 -2.87 0.66
N SER A 341 14.03 -3.03 1.62
CA SER A 341 12.87 -3.95 1.47
C SER A 341 12.05 -3.67 0.22
N GLU A 342 11.94 -2.42 -0.22
CA GLU A 342 11.18 -2.06 -1.44
C GLU A 342 11.95 -2.25 -2.76
N HIS A 343 13.29 -2.32 -2.74
CA HIS A 343 14.11 -2.10 -3.95
C HIS A 343 15.31 -3.06 -4.13
N PHE A 344 15.44 -4.12 -3.33
CA PHE A 344 16.59 -5.03 -3.40
C PHE A 344 16.63 -5.94 -4.66
N ILE A 345 15.55 -6.04 -5.44
CA ILE A 345 15.49 -6.87 -6.66
C ILE A 345 15.68 -5.99 -7.89
N GLN A 346 16.90 -5.96 -8.42
CA GLN A 346 17.19 -5.31 -9.71
C GLN A 346 16.77 -6.23 -10.86
N THR A 347 15.96 -5.72 -11.81
CA THR A 347 15.56 -6.47 -13.00
C THR A 347 15.49 -5.60 -14.24
N LYS A 348 15.74 -6.19 -15.41
CA LYS A 348 15.56 -5.52 -16.70
C LYS A 348 14.10 -5.61 -17.11
N GLU A 349 13.36 -4.52 -16.97
CA GLU A 349 11.92 -4.49 -17.29
C GLU A 349 11.68 -4.31 -18.78
N THR A 350 10.83 -5.18 -19.34
CA THR A 350 10.50 -5.18 -20.78
C THR A 350 9.00 -5.03 -21.02
N ALA A 351 8.20 -4.96 -19.95
CA ALA A 351 6.77 -4.74 -20.04
C ALA A 351 6.46 -3.37 -20.67
N ARG A 352 5.38 -3.33 -21.45
CA ARG A 352 4.96 -2.14 -22.22
C ARG A 352 4.64 -0.91 -21.37
N PHE A 353 4.38 -1.08 -20.08
CA PHE A 353 4.08 0.02 -19.17
C PHE A 353 5.34 0.78 -18.74
N TYR A 354 6.51 0.13 -18.76
CA TYR A 354 7.77 0.77 -18.39
C TYR A 354 8.39 1.46 -19.61
N LYS A 355 8.76 2.71 -19.42
CA LYS A 355 9.31 3.57 -20.48
C LYS A 355 10.61 4.20 -19.99
N ALA A 356 11.71 3.47 -20.10
CA ALA A 356 13.04 3.95 -19.70
C ALA A 356 13.39 5.33 -20.29
N TYR A 357 13.04 5.56 -21.56
CA TYR A 357 13.27 6.83 -22.26
C TYR A 357 12.52 8.02 -21.64
N ASP A 358 11.37 7.78 -21.03
CA ASP A 358 10.51 8.82 -20.44
C ASP A 358 11.14 9.33 -19.14
N ILE A 359 11.56 8.41 -18.26
CA ILE A 359 12.31 8.74 -17.03
C ILE A 359 13.66 9.39 -17.35
N ALA A 360 14.39 8.84 -18.33
CA ALA A 360 15.66 9.42 -18.76
C ALA A 360 15.48 10.85 -19.28
N LYS A 361 14.45 11.12 -20.09
CA LYS A 361 14.11 12.46 -20.60
C LYS A 361 13.84 13.43 -19.45
N ASP A 362 12.98 13.03 -18.51
CA ASP A 362 12.60 13.86 -17.36
C ASP A 362 13.81 14.24 -16.50
N LEU A 363 14.76 13.32 -16.29
CA LEU A 363 15.96 13.59 -15.48
C LEU A 363 17.04 14.37 -16.26
N LEU A 364 17.19 14.10 -17.56
CA LEU A 364 18.11 14.82 -18.44
C LEU A 364 17.75 16.30 -18.62
N SER A 365 16.52 16.72 -18.31
CA SER A 365 16.11 18.12 -18.35
C SER A 365 16.94 18.99 -17.39
N LYS A 366 17.53 18.41 -16.33
CA LYS A 366 18.46 19.09 -15.40
C LYS A 366 19.87 19.28 -15.95
N HIS A 367 20.18 18.72 -17.12
CA HIS A 367 21.53 18.69 -17.70
C HIS A 367 21.59 19.31 -19.11
N GLU A 368 20.72 20.28 -19.39
CA GLU A 368 20.65 20.99 -20.67
C GLU A 368 20.52 20.07 -21.90
N PHE A 369 19.88 18.90 -21.73
CA PHE A 369 19.72 17.93 -22.81
C PHE A 369 18.85 18.49 -23.95
N ARG A 370 19.45 18.65 -25.13
CA ARG A 370 18.81 19.12 -26.36
C ARG A 370 19.40 18.44 -27.58
N LEU A 371 18.62 18.35 -28.66
CA LEU A 371 19.14 17.93 -29.95
C LEU A 371 19.95 19.06 -30.59
N LEU A 372 20.97 18.72 -31.36
CA LEU A 372 21.74 19.70 -32.13
C LEU A 372 20.93 20.25 -33.33
N GLU A 373 20.02 19.44 -33.86
CA GLU A 373 19.12 19.79 -34.97
C GLU A 373 17.67 19.42 -34.66
N ASN A 374 16.71 20.22 -35.15
CA ASN A 374 15.27 19.98 -35.02
C ASN A 374 14.81 19.70 -33.58
N ASP A 375 15.37 20.41 -32.62
CA ASP A 375 15.13 20.18 -31.20
C ASP A 375 13.67 20.47 -30.82
N SER A 376 13.01 19.45 -30.27
CA SER A 376 11.67 19.53 -29.69
C SER A 376 11.52 18.41 -28.66
N GLU A 377 10.60 18.57 -27.71
CA GLU A 377 10.36 17.55 -26.68
C GLU A 377 10.06 16.17 -27.31
N LYS A 378 9.23 16.15 -28.36
CA LYS A 378 8.89 14.94 -29.11
C LYS A 378 10.12 14.29 -29.76
N ASN A 379 11.02 15.09 -30.34
CA ASN A 379 12.21 14.55 -31.00
C ASN A 379 13.25 14.06 -29.98
N ARG A 380 13.41 14.76 -28.84
CA ARG A 380 14.22 14.28 -27.70
C ARG A 380 13.70 12.94 -27.17
N GLU A 381 12.39 12.79 -27.05
CA GLU A 381 11.77 11.52 -26.66
C GLU A 381 12.04 10.41 -27.69
N ASN A 382 11.87 10.70 -28.98
CA ASN A 382 12.08 9.74 -30.05
C ASN A 382 13.52 9.23 -30.11
N ILE A 383 14.52 10.10 -30.00
CA ILE A 383 15.93 9.68 -30.05
C ILE A 383 16.30 8.78 -28.86
N LEU A 384 15.80 9.11 -27.65
CA LEU A 384 16.00 8.27 -26.47
C LEU A 384 15.29 6.93 -26.63
N LYS A 385 14.08 6.92 -27.19
CA LYS A 385 13.34 5.69 -27.49
C LYS A 385 14.10 4.82 -28.49
N GLU A 386 14.73 5.40 -29.50
CA GLU A 386 15.58 4.68 -30.45
C GLU A 386 16.79 4.06 -29.75
N TYR A 387 17.48 4.83 -28.89
CA TYR A 387 18.59 4.33 -28.07
C TYR A 387 18.20 3.14 -27.18
N PHE A 388 17.14 3.28 -26.38
CA PHE A 388 16.68 2.21 -25.49
C PHE A 388 16.14 0.98 -26.24
N SER A 389 15.72 1.15 -27.50
CA SER A 389 15.34 0.04 -28.38
C SER A 389 16.52 -0.62 -29.11
N GLY A 390 17.72 -0.06 -29.00
CA GLY A 390 18.93 -0.53 -29.68
C GLY A 390 19.03 -0.17 -31.16
N LYS A 391 18.25 0.82 -31.63
CA LYS A 391 18.25 1.25 -33.04
C LYS A 391 19.39 2.18 -33.41
N ILE A 392 19.91 2.93 -32.43
CA ILE A 392 21.06 3.83 -32.58
C ILE A 392 22.14 3.46 -31.57
N SER A 393 23.39 3.68 -31.95
CA SER A 393 24.54 3.42 -31.08
C SER A 393 24.77 4.55 -30.05
N GLU A 394 25.63 4.30 -29.06
CA GLU A 394 26.07 5.34 -28.13
C GLU A 394 26.77 6.49 -28.87
N ASP A 395 27.68 6.18 -29.81
CA ASP A 395 28.39 7.18 -30.61
C ASP A 395 27.43 8.06 -31.43
N GLU A 396 26.44 7.42 -32.06
CA GLU A 396 25.42 8.09 -32.85
C GLU A 396 24.56 9.01 -31.98
N LEU A 397 24.03 8.53 -30.85
CA LEU A 397 23.25 9.38 -29.94
C LEU A 397 24.07 10.59 -29.47
N PHE A 398 25.31 10.38 -29.03
CA PHE A 398 26.14 11.47 -28.52
C PHE A 398 26.47 12.51 -29.60
N SER A 399 26.56 12.09 -30.86
CA SER A 399 26.79 13.00 -31.98
C SER A 399 25.59 13.90 -32.33
N LEU A 400 24.38 13.54 -31.88
CA LEU A 400 23.12 14.22 -32.21
C LEU A 400 22.61 15.15 -31.11
N VAL A 401 23.23 15.11 -29.93
CA VAL A 401 22.72 15.80 -28.73
C VAL A 401 23.78 16.70 -28.09
N HIS A 402 23.31 17.74 -27.43
CA HIS A 402 24.08 18.45 -26.41
C HIS A 402 23.56 18.05 -25.04
N VAL A 403 24.48 17.77 -24.12
CA VAL A 403 24.21 17.46 -22.71
C VAL A 403 25.39 17.95 -21.88
N ASN A 404 25.14 18.52 -20.71
CA ASN A 404 26.18 19.00 -19.81
C ASN A 404 26.76 17.85 -18.96
N MET A 405 27.31 16.84 -19.64
CA MET A 405 27.95 15.65 -19.08
C MET A 405 29.09 15.18 -19.99
N LYS A 406 30.12 14.56 -19.39
CA LYS A 406 31.09 13.78 -20.18
C LYS A 406 30.39 12.57 -20.80
N LYS A 407 30.87 12.14 -21.97
CA LYS A 407 30.28 11.05 -22.75
C LYS A 407 30.10 9.78 -21.92
N GLU A 408 31.12 9.38 -21.17
CA GLU A 408 31.12 8.17 -20.35
C GLU A 408 30.05 8.25 -19.25
N HIS A 409 29.95 9.40 -18.58
CA HIS A 409 28.95 9.65 -17.53
C HIS A 409 27.52 9.69 -18.09
N PHE A 410 27.34 10.27 -19.28
CA PHE A 410 26.04 10.31 -19.96
C PHE A 410 25.53 8.90 -20.25
N PHE A 411 26.38 8.01 -20.76
CA PHE A 411 25.97 6.62 -21.02
C PHE A 411 25.85 5.79 -19.76
N GLU A 412 26.72 5.97 -18.76
CA GLU A 412 26.54 5.34 -17.45
C GLU A 412 25.17 5.70 -16.87
N PHE A 413 24.80 6.99 -16.92
CA PHE A 413 23.52 7.52 -16.48
C PHE A 413 22.33 6.92 -17.24
N LEU A 414 22.37 6.92 -18.59
CA LEU A 414 21.31 6.32 -19.39
C LEU A 414 21.15 4.80 -19.14
N ASN A 415 22.27 4.09 -18.95
CA ASN A 415 22.28 2.66 -18.68
C ASN A 415 21.59 2.30 -17.37
N ARG A 416 21.51 3.22 -16.39
CA ARG A 416 20.80 3.00 -15.12
C ARG A 416 19.32 2.69 -15.33
N PHE A 417 18.67 3.37 -16.28
CA PHE A 417 17.23 3.23 -16.57
C PHE A 417 16.89 1.98 -17.39
N LYS A 418 17.87 1.16 -17.78
CA LYS A 418 17.60 -0.18 -18.31
C LYS A 418 17.05 -1.13 -17.24
N TYR A 419 17.21 -0.77 -15.96
CA TYR A 419 16.80 -1.57 -14.82
C TYR A 419 15.74 -0.87 -13.99
N VAL A 420 14.84 -1.66 -13.42
CA VAL A 420 13.91 -1.26 -12.35
C VAL A 420 14.22 -2.04 -11.09
N HIS A 421 13.76 -1.53 -9.95
CA HIS A 421 14.05 -2.10 -8.64
C HIS A 421 12.75 -2.43 -7.91
N TYR A 422 12.53 -3.71 -7.66
CA TYR A 422 11.37 -4.25 -6.95
C TYR A 422 11.78 -4.79 -5.57
N GLY A 423 10.76 -5.19 -4.81
CA GLY A 423 10.90 -5.81 -3.51
C GLY A 423 9.51 -6.03 -2.92
N PHE A 424 9.41 -5.87 -1.61
CA PHE A 424 8.12 -5.71 -0.96
C PHE A 424 7.47 -4.36 -1.30
N THR A 425 6.18 -4.23 -1.04
CA THR A 425 5.45 -2.96 -1.08
C THR A 425 5.23 -2.48 0.35
N PHE A 426 5.75 -1.30 0.68
CA PHE A 426 5.49 -0.67 1.98
C PHE A 426 4.00 -0.38 2.14
N ASN A 427 3.41 -0.83 3.26
CA ASN A 427 2.00 -0.64 3.54
C ASN A 427 1.77 0.33 4.70
N ASP A 428 2.50 0.19 5.81
CA ASP A 428 2.35 1.03 7.00
C ASP A 428 3.62 1.03 7.88
N CYS A 429 3.81 2.14 8.59
CA CYS A 429 4.71 2.26 9.73
C CYS A 429 3.84 2.61 10.95
N LEU A 430 3.85 1.74 11.96
CA LEU A 430 3.12 1.95 13.21
C LEU A 430 4.12 2.39 14.29
N VAL A 431 3.79 3.49 14.97
CA VAL A 431 4.52 3.96 16.15
C VAL A 431 3.92 3.30 17.38
N LEU A 432 4.76 2.56 18.10
CA LEU A 432 4.37 1.87 19.31
C LEU A 432 4.82 2.69 20.53
N ASP A 433 3.88 3.20 21.31
CA ASP A 433 4.13 3.95 22.55
C ASP A 433 4.25 2.98 23.74
N ARG A 434 5.46 2.86 24.27
CA ARG A 434 5.83 2.05 25.43
C ARG A 434 5.72 2.87 26.70
N VAL A 435 4.51 2.98 27.24
CA VAL A 435 4.26 3.70 28.50
C VAL A 435 4.99 3.09 29.71
N ASP A 436 5.41 1.83 29.59
CA ASP A 436 6.16 1.06 30.59
C ASP A 436 7.68 1.33 30.56
N LYS A 437 8.20 2.01 29.53
CA LYS A 437 9.64 2.17 29.30
C LYS A 437 10.01 3.63 29.00
N SER A 438 11.19 4.01 29.44
CA SER A 438 11.89 5.21 28.97
C SER A 438 13.21 4.75 28.36
N PHE A 439 13.43 5.12 27.11
CA PHE A 439 14.62 4.74 26.35
C PHE A 439 15.59 5.91 26.29
N ALA A 440 16.88 5.58 26.28
CA ALA A 440 17.91 6.59 26.11
C ALA A 440 17.78 7.28 24.74
N ASN A 441 17.97 8.59 24.72
CA ASN A 441 17.75 9.49 23.59
C ASN A 441 19.02 10.30 23.22
N GLY A 442 20.19 9.71 23.46
CA GLY A 442 21.49 10.32 23.13
C GLY A 442 21.66 11.72 23.73
N GLU A 443 22.10 12.68 22.91
CA GLU A 443 22.28 14.08 23.34
C GLU A 443 20.98 14.77 23.79
N LEU A 444 19.81 14.23 23.42
CA LEU A 444 18.51 14.75 23.81
C LEU A 444 17.96 14.11 25.08
N GLU A 445 18.65 13.17 25.74
CA GLU A 445 18.12 12.43 26.90
C GLU A 445 17.51 13.33 27.98
N ASN A 446 18.17 14.44 28.30
CA ASN A 446 17.68 15.37 29.31
C ASN A 446 16.61 16.33 28.77
N VAL A 447 16.52 16.48 27.45
CA VAL A 447 15.63 17.43 26.76
C VAL A 447 14.27 16.78 26.45
N ILE A 448 14.28 15.62 25.81
CA ILE A 448 13.10 14.87 25.35
C ILE A 448 13.32 13.38 25.69
N SER A 449 12.42 12.77 26.45
CA SER A 449 12.43 11.33 26.70
C SER A 449 11.82 10.56 25.52
N ASN A 450 12.46 9.47 25.12
CA ASN A 450 11.96 8.58 24.07
C ASN A 450 11.15 7.41 24.64
N ALA A 451 9.95 7.18 24.11
CA ALA A 451 9.06 6.07 24.52
C ALA A 451 8.64 5.17 23.34
N THR A 452 9.26 5.33 22.17
CA THR A 452 8.75 4.76 20.92
C THR A 452 9.50 3.51 20.46
N GLU A 453 8.79 2.54 19.90
CA GLU A 453 9.30 1.46 19.05
C GLU A 453 8.61 1.55 17.67
N ILE A 454 9.10 0.85 16.64
CA ILE A 454 8.54 0.92 15.28
C ILE A 454 8.14 -0.47 14.80
N LEU A 455 6.96 -0.57 14.19
CA LEU A 455 6.50 -1.76 13.48
C LEU A 455 6.19 -1.43 12.01
N LEU A 456 6.94 -2.04 11.10
CA LEU A 456 6.78 -1.88 9.66
C LEU A 456 5.98 -3.02 9.07
N ILE A 457 5.05 -2.71 8.17
CA ILE A 457 4.19 -3.69 7.49
C ILE A 457 4.40 -3.59 5.99
N PHE A 458 4.66 -4.75 5.38
CA PHE A 458 4.94 -4.91 3.97
C PHE A 458 4.05 -5.98 3.33
N TYR A 459 3.65 -5.80 2.08
CA TYR A 459 3.05 -6.86 1.26
C TYR A 459 4.06 -7.36 0.22
N LYS A 460 4.04 -8.66 -0.07
CA LYS A 460 4.77 -9.24 -1.21
C LYS A 460 3.90 -9.29 -2.45
N PHE A 461 4.36 -8.70 -3.55
CA PHE A 461 3.76 -8.86 -4.88
C PHE A 461 4.82 -9.26 -5.91
N ARG A 462 4.91 -10.57 -6.15
CA ARG A 462 5.71 -11.15 -7.24
C ARG A 462 4.82 -11.38 -8.46
N ALA A 463 5.34 -11.08 -9.65
CA ALA A 463 4.60 -11.28 -10.88
C ALA A 463 4.36 -12.79 -11.13
N ASP A 464 3.11 -13.23 -11.06
CA ASP A 464 2.66 -14.57 -11.50
C ASP A 464 1.60 -14.41 -12.61
N GLN A 465 1.90 -14.98 -13.78
CA GLN A 465 1.03 -14.89 -14.96
C GLN A 465 0.14 -16.12 -15.14
N ARG A 466 0.24 -17.14 -14.27
CA ARG A 466 -0.58 -18.35 -14.33
C ARG A 466 -2.05 -18.04 -14.02
N ARG A 467 -2.96 -18.65 -14.79
CA ARG A 467 -4.40 -18.44 -14.65
C ARG A 467 -4.88 -19.00 -13.32
N ILE A 468 -5.78 -18.27 -12.65
CA ILE A 468 -6.45 -18.73 -11.43
C ILE A 468 -7.96 -18.84 -11.66
N PRO A 469 -8.66 -19.83 -11.07
CA PRO A 469 -10.08 -20.03 -11.32
C PRO A 469 -10.92 -18.84 -10.87
N CYS A 470 -12.01 -18.57 -11.59
CA CYS A 470 -12.96 -17.54 -11.18
C CYS A 470 -13.60 -17.91 -9.82
N PRO A 471 -13.65 -17.01 -8.83
CA PRO A 471 -14.25 -17.32 -7.54
C PRO A 471 -15.76 -17.55 -7.65
N SER A 472 -16.43 -17.15 -8.74
CA SER A 472 -17.90 -17.27 -8.84
C SER A 472 -18.39 -18.45 -9.67
N CYS A 473 -17.57 -18.98 -10.57
CA CYS A 473 -17.97 -20.11 -11.42
C CYS A 473 -16.88 -21.18 -11.59
N GLY A 474 -15.70 -21.00 -10.99
CA GLY A 474 -14.58 -21.94 -11.13
C GLY A 474 -13.93 -21.98 -12.51
N SER A 475 -14.34 -21.15 -13.47
CA SER A 475 -13.79 -21.17 -14.83
C SER A 475 -12.39 -20.56 -14.91
N LEU A 476 -11.49 -21.21 -15.67
CA LEU A 476 -10.19 -20.71 -16.13
C LEU A 476 -10.27 -19.98 -17.48
N ASN A 477 -11.47 -19.91 -18.09
CA ASN A 477 -11.71 -19.10 -19.27
C ASN A 477 -11.77 -17.62 -18.85
N ILE A 478 -10.59 -17.01 -18.75
CA ILE A 478 -10.37 -15.66 -18.25
C ILE A 478 -9.44 -14.86 -19.18
N SER A 479 -9.45 -13.55 -19.06
CA SER A 479 -8.42 -12.68 -19.64
C SER A 479 -7.71 -11.88 -18.54
N GLY A 480 -6.48 -11.44 -18.80
CA GLY A 480 -5.89 -10.38 -17.99
C GLY A 480 -6.78 -9.13 -18.05
N ASN A 481 -6.94 -8.45 -16.92
CA ASN A 481 -7.74 -7.23 -16.82
C ASN A 481 -6.85 -6.00 -16.58
N SER A 482 -6.25 -5.93 -15.40
CA SER A 482 -5.36 -4.85 -14.98
C SER A 482 -4.45 -5.37 -13.87
N TYR A 483 -3.61 -4.50 -13.33
CA TYR A 483 -2.81 -4.73 -12.15
C TYR A 483 -3.24 -3.73 -11.08
N PRO A 484 -3.97 -4.13 -10.02
CA PRO A 484 -4.39 -3.21 -8.97
C PRO A 484 -3.21 -2.59 -8.22
N GLU A 485 -2.11 -3.33 -8.11
CA GLU A 485 -0.81 -2.92 -7.60
C GLU A 485 0.24 -3.46 -8.58
N ILE A 486 1.44 -2.88 -8.61
CA ILE A 486 2.57 -3.40 -9.38
C ILE A 486 2.75 -4.90 -9.07
N ASN A 487 2.90 -5.72 -10.11
CA ASN A 487 3.02 -7.19 -10.07
C ASN A 487 1.78 -7.98 -9.57
N ASN A 488 0.77 -7.35 -8.97
CA ASN A 488 -0.47 -8.01 -8.55
C ASN A 488 -1.44 -8.10 -9.74
N ARG A 489 -1.56 -9.27 -10.38
CA ARG A 489 -2.40 -9.43 -11.57
C ARG A 489 -3.87 -9.63 -11.22
N SER A 490 -4.75 -8.85 -11.86
CA SER A 490 -6.19 -9.13 -11.88
C SER A 490 -6.65 -9.77 -13.19
N TRP A 491 -7.71 -10.55 -13.07
CA TRP A 491 -8.32 -11.36 -14.11
C TRP A 491 -9.77 -10.93 -14.29
N GLU A 492 -10.27 -10.99 -15.52
CA GLU A 492 -11.69 -10.86 -15.82
C GLU A 492 -12.22 -12.20 -16.34
N CYS A 493 -13.27 -12.72 -15.70
CA CYS A 493 -13.90 -13.96 -16.11
C CYS A 493 -14.56 -13.82 -17.49
N LYS A 494 -14.25 -14.70 -18.43
CA LYS A 494 -14.85 -14.70 -19.78
C LYS A 494 -15.92 -15.76 -19.96
N SER A 495 -16.12 -16.65 -18.98
CA SER A 495 -17.23 -17.60 -18.98
C SER A 495 -18.57 -16.86 -19.09
N PRO A 496 -19.35 -17.07 -20.17
CA PRO A 496 -20.65 -16.40 -20.37
C PRO A 496 -21.65 -16.74 -19.26
N TYR A 497 -21.42 -17.84 -18.55
CA TYR A 497 -22.24 -18.38 -17.48
C TYR A 497 -21.79 -17.99 -16.07
N CYS A 498 -20.81 -17.08 -15.93
CA CYS A 498 -20.42 -16.60 -14.62
C CYS A 498 -21.61 -15.86 -13.94
N PRO A 499 -22.04 -16.24 -12.73
CA PRO A 499 -23.22 -15.64 -12.10
C PRO A 499 -22.99 -14.18 -11.69
N ASP A 500 -21.73 -13.77 -11.56
CA ASP A 500 -21.32 -12.42 -11.17
C ASP A 500 -20.92 -11.56 -12.40
N ARG A 501 -21.52 -11.81 -13.57
CA ARG A 501 -21.40 -10.88 -14.69
C ARG A 501 -22.14 -9.58 -14.37
N SER A 502 -21.49 -8.46 -14.68
CA SER A 502 -22.04 -7.12 -14.47
C SER A 502 -23.24 -6.83 -15.37
N LYS A 503 -23.96 -5.74 -15.08
CA LYS A 503 -25.10 -5.27 -15.88
C LYS A 503 -24.75 -4.99 -17.35
N SER A 504 -23.50 -4.60 -17.63
CA SER A 504 -22.97 -4.39 -18.99
C SER A 504 -22.35 -5.66 -19.59
N ASN A 505 -22.73 -6.84 -19.09
CA ASN A 505 -22.23 -8.16 -19.50
C ASN A 505 -20.69 -8.36 -19.40
N ARG A 506 -19.98 -7.52 -18.63
CA ARG A 506 -18.56 -7.76 -18.29
C ARG A 506 -18.43 -8.80 -17.19
N GLY A 507 -17.41 -9.63 -17.29
CA GLY A 507 -17.11 -10.66 -16.29
C GLY A 507 -16.71 -10.13 -14.92
N LYS A 508 -16.79 -11.00 -13.90
CA LYS A 508 -16.22 -10.71 -12.58
C LYS A 508 -14.72 -10.45 -12.69
N ARG A 509 -14.27 -9.37 -12.05
CA ARG A 509 -12.87 -9.00 -11.90
C ARG A 509 -12.34 -9.44 -10.55
N TYR A 510 -11.17 -10.06 -10.52
CA TYR A 510 -10.59 -10.63 -9.30
C TYR A 510 -9.07 -10.85 -9.42
N SER A 511 -8.36 -10.84 -8.30
CA SER A 511 -6.99 -11.33 -8.11
C SER A 511 -6.97 -12.43 -7.05
N LYS A 512 -5.83 -13.14 -6.90
CA LYS A 512 -5.67 -14.16 -5.85
C LYS A 512 -5.89 -13.54 -4.45
N LYS A 513 -5.36 -12.35 -4.20
CA LYS A 513 -5.60 -11.56 -2.98
C LYS A 513 -7.08 -11.31 -2.73
N SER A 514 -7.78 -10.80 -3.76
CA SER A 514 -9.20 -10.54 -3.62
C SER A 514 -10.03 -11.82 -3.41
N ASN A 515 -9.59 -12.96 -3.94
CA ASN A 515 -10.30 -14.24 -3.80
C ASN A 515 -10.27 -14.72 -2.36
N TYR A 516 -9.10 -14.89 -1.75
CA TYR A 516 -9.03 -15.39 -0.37
C TYR A 516 -9.71 -14.41 0.61
N MET A 517 -9.60 -13.10 0.38
CA MET A 517 -10.29 -12.10 1.19
C MET A 517 -11.81 -12.21 1.06
N GLN A 518 -12.33 -12.36 -0.17
CA GLN A 518 -13.77 -12.57 -0.41
C GLN A 518 -14.25 -13.86 0.24
N TRP A 519 -13.50 -14.95 0.13
CA TRP A 519 -13.87 -16.22 0.75
C TRP A 519 -13.89 -16.14 2.27
N GLY A 520 -12.90 -15.49 2.87
CA GLY A 520 -12.89 -15.22 4.31
C GLY A 520 -14.11 -14.42 4.77
N ALA A 521 -14.57 -13.45 3.97
CA ALA A 521 -15.75 -12.66 4.28
C ALA A 521 -17.09 -13.39 4.02
N ILE A 522 -17.16 -14.26 3.03
CA ILE A 522 -18.39 -15.00 2.65
C ILE A 522 -18.58 -16.25 3.52
N TYR A 523 -17.49 -16.95 3.84
CA TYR A 523 -17.46 -18.15 4.67
C TYR A 523 -16.55 -17.93 5.89
N PRO A 524 -16.87 -16.95 6.75
CA PRO A 524 -16.02 -16.64 7.89
C PRO A 524 -16.03 -17.83 8.85
N LYS A 525 -14.84 -18.32 9.19
CA LYS A 525 -14.67 -19.15 10.37
C LYS A 525 -14.75 -18.24 11.59
N SER A 526 -15.37 -18.69 12.67
CA SER A 526 -15.55 -17.89 13.89
C SER A 526 -14.24 -17.28 14.40
N HIS A 527 -13.14 -18.02 14.32
CA HIS A 527 -11.81 -17.59 14.76
C HIS A 527 -11.13 -16.57 13.84
N ASP A 528 -11.60 -16.40 12.60
CA ASP A 528 -11.10 -15.40 11.65
C ASP A 528 -11.87 -14.07 11.73
N ILE A 529 -12.92 -14.01 12.53
CA ILE A 529 -13.63 -12.77 12.81
C ILE A 529 -12.82 -11.96 13.82
N ILE A 530 -12.36 -10.78 13.41
CA ILE A 530 -11.57 -9.84 14.18
C ILE A 530 -12.48 -9.13 15.20
N PRO A 531 -12.20 -9.20 16.51
CA PRO A 531 -12.99 -8.51 17.52
C PRO A 531 -13.02 -6.99 17.32
N ARG A 532 -14.17 -6.36 17.56
CA ARG A 532 -14.33 -4.90 17.41
C ARG A 532 -13.45 -4.10 18.35
N GLU A 533 -13.22 -4.59 19.56
CA GLU A 533 -12.31 -3.94 20.52
C GLU A 533 -10.87 -3.94 20.02
N LEU A 534 -10.42 -5.00 19.35
CA LEU A 534 -9.11 -5.05 18.70
C LEU A 534 -9.02 -4.01 17.57
N ILE A 535 -10.07 -3.90 16.74
CA ILE A 535 -10.14 -2.88 15.67
C ILE A 535 -10.12 -1.46 16.24
N LYS A 536 -10.87 -1.23 17.33
CA LYS A 536 -10.91 0.07 18.00
C LYS A 536 -9.56 0.47 18.58
N LYS A 537 -8.82 -0.50 19.16
CA LYS A 537 -7.48 -0.29 19.70
C LYS A 537 -6.46 0.05 18.60
N TRP A 538 -6.46 -0.71 17.51
CA TRP A 538 -5.50 -0.57 16.39
C TRP A 538 -6.03 0.31 15.26
N ARG A 539 -6.94 1.23 15.59
CA ARG A 539 -7.60 2.11 14.61
C ARG A 539 -6.66 3.20 14.07
N ARG A 540 -5.69 3.63 14.86
CA ARG A 540 -4.69 4.67 14.53
C ARG A 540 -3.33 4.01 14.33
N ASP A 541 -2.43 4.67 13.59
CA ASP A 541 -1.05 4.22 13.37
C ASP A 541 -0.08 4.60 14.49
N ILE A 542 -0.56 5.28 15.54
CA ILE A 542 0.11 5.45 16.82
C ILE A 542 -0.68 4.73 17.92
N ILE A 543 -0.04 3.80 18.63
CA ILE A 543 -0.72 2.84 19.53
C ILE A 543 0.07 2.68 20.82
N VAL A 544 -0.61 2.82 21.96
CA VAL A 544 -0.08 2.43 23.27
C VAL A 544 -0.12 0.92 23.39
N ILE A 545 1.04 0.32 23.70
CA ILE A 545 1.17 -1.13 23.90
C ILE A 545 1.70 -1.44 25.29
N ASN A 546 1.16 -2.49 25.92
CA ASN A 546 1.58 -2.91 27.26
C ASN A 546 2.54 -4.11 27.24
N ASN A 547 2.46 -4.93 26.19
CA ASN A 547 3.27 -6.14 26.02
C ASN A 547 3.27 -6.58 24.55
N GLU A 548 4.18 -7.49 24.19
CA GLU A 548 4.36 -7.97 22.82
C GLU A 548 3.17 -8.80 22.32
N GLN A 549 2.43 -9.48 23.21
CA GLN A 549 1.28 -10.32 22.84
C GLN A 549 0.14 -9.49 22.21
N GLU A 550 -0.01 -8.23 22.59
CA GLU A 550 -0.96 -7.31 21.95
C GLU A 550 -0.61 -7.07 20.47
N ILE A 551 0.68 -6.99 20.14
CA ILE A 551 1.18 -6.86 18.76
C ILE A 551 0.91 -8.16 18.01
N PHE A 552 1.24 -9.31 18.61
CA PHE A 552 1.02 -10.61 17.98
C PHE A 552 -0.46 -10.88 17.72
N GLU A 553 -1.34 -10.55 18.66
CA GLU A 553 -2.79 -10.67 18.48
C GLU A 553 -3.24 -9.88 17.26
N MET A 554 -2.82 -8.62 17.13
CA MET A 554 -3.14 -7.81 15.95
C MET A 554 -2.59 -8.43 14.67
N LEU A 555 -1.29 -8.74 14.62
CA LEU A 555 -0.64 -9.24 13.41
C LEU A 555 -1.29 -10.53 12.92
N VAL A 556 -1.52 -11.50 13.81
CA VAL A 556 -2.15 -12.78 13.47
C VAL A 556 -3.58 -12.57 12.98
N LYS A 557 -4.41 -11.80 13.72
CA LYS A 557 -5.82 -11.58 13.35
C LYS A 557 -5.99 -10.71 12.11
N TYR A 558 -5.08 -9.76 11.86
CA TYR A 558 -5.19 -8.86 10.72
C TYR A 558 -4.62 -9.44 9.44
N PHE A 559 -3.64 -10.35 9.51
CA PHE A 559 -2.87 -10.74 8.33
C PHE A 559 -2.76 -12.24 8.09
N SER A 560 -3.48 -13.07 8.86
CA SER A 560 -3.54 -14.51 8.60
C SER A 560 -4.94 -15.08 8.82
N PHE A 561 -5.33 -16.05 8.00
CA PHE A 561 -6.49 -16.90 8.25
C PHE A 561 -6.10 -18.12 9.11
N THR A 562 -7.10 -18.78 9.69
CA THR A 562 -6.93 -20.12 10.27
C THR A 562 -6.40 -21.11 9.23
N ASP A 563 -5.70 -22.15 9.68
CA ASP A 563 -4.97 -23.15 8.87
C ASP A 563 -3.72 -22.64 8.13
N GLU A 564 -3.40 -21.35 8.20
CA GLU A 564 -2.22 -20.77 7.57
C GLU A 564 -0.94 -21.00 8.39
N LYS A 565 0.22 -20.98 7.70
CA LYS A 565 1.53 -21.21 8.33
C LYS A 565 2.25 -19.89 8.58
N LEU A 566 2.64 -19.63 9.83
CA LEU A 566 3.24 -18.37 10.26
C LEU A 566 4.69 -18.58 10.69
N LEU A 567 5.60 -17.70 10.27
CA LEU A 567 7.00 -17.70 10.69
C LEU A 567 7.27 -16.51 11.61
N PHE A 568 7.88 -16.78 12.76
CA PHE A 568 8.33 -15.77 13.70
C PHE A 568 9.85 -15.90 13.85
N ILE A 569 10.58 -14.82 13.55
CA ILE A 569 12.05 -14.79 13.51
C ILE A 569 12.57 -13.96 14.69
N ASN A 570 13.55 -14.51 15.42
CA ASN A 570 14.23 -13.90 16.58
C ASN A 570 13.32 -13.57 17.79
N THR A 571 12.24 -14.32 17.96
CA THR A 571 11.46 -14.35 19.22
C THR A 571 11.54 -15.73 19.86
N ASN A 572 11.26 -15.83 21.15
CA ASN A 572 10.99 -17.09 21.85
C ASN A 572 9.54 -17.15 22.37
N GLU A 573 8.77 -16.08 22.17
CA GLU A 573 7.38 -15.98 22.57
C GLU A 573 6.46 -16.54 21.48
N LEU A 574 5.59 -17.47 21.85
CA LEU A 574 4.50 -17.91 21.00
C LEU A 574 3.34 -16.88 21.06
N PRO A 575 2.69 -16.55 19.93
CA PRO A 575 1.45 -15.78 19.96
C PRO A 575 0.37 -16.52 20.75
N SER A 576 0.00 -15.97 21.92
CA SER A 576 -1.03 -16.52 22.81
C SER A 576 -2.42 -16.61 22.17
N VAL A 577 -2.67 -15.79 21.16
CA VAL A 577 -3.89 -15.83 20.33
C VAL A 577 -4.00 -17.14 19.54
N VAL A 578 -2.87 -17.75 19.18
CA VAL A 578 -2.84 -19.01 18.45
C VAL A 578 -3.10 -20.14 19.41
N THR A 579 -4.32 -20.66 19.36
CA THR A 579 -4.73 -21.85 20.12
C THR A 579 -4.83 -23.06 19.20
N GLU A 580 -4.83 -24.26 19.76
CA GLU A 580 -5.03 -25.51 19.00
C GLU A 580 -6.30 -25.47 18.13
N ARG A 581 -7.32 -24.71 18.56
CA ARG A 581 -8.60 -24.56 17.86
C ARG A 581 -8.51 -23.74 16.57
N GLU A 582 -7.51 -22.86 16.46
CA GLU A 582 -7.32 -22.02 15.27
C GLU A 582 -6.55 -22.74 14.16
N ASN A 583 -5.88 -23.86 14.50
CA ASN A 583 -5.09 -24.70 13.60
C ASN A 583 -4.05 -23.92 12.75
N ARG A 584 -3.66 -22.71 13.18
CA ARG A 584 -2.53 -21.97 12.58
C ARG A 584 -1.24 -22.69 12.96
N LYS A 585 -0.41 -22.99 11.97
CA LYS A 585 0.90 -23.63 12.21
C LYS A 585 1.95 -22.55 12.41
N VAL A 586 2.41 -22.37 13.65
CA VAL A 586 3.46 -21.39 13.97
C VAL A 586 4.81 -22.08 13.99
N VAL A 587 5.78 -21.48 13.30
CA VAL A 587 7.20 -21.84 13.36
C VAL A 587 7.98 -20.67 13.93
N ILE A 588 8.77 -20.93 14.96
CA ILE A 588 9.69 -19.97 15.55
C ILE A 588 11.12 -20.33 15.13
N LEU A 589 11.77 -19.43 14.40
CA LEU A 589 13.17 -19.52 14.02
C LEU A 589 13.97 -18.53 14.87
N SER A 590 14.76 -19.02 15.84
CA SER A 590 15.38 -18.12 16.80
C SER A 590 16.61 -18.72 17.47
N GLN A 591 17.67 -17.93 17.57
CA GLN A 591 18.87 -18.30 18.33
C GLN A 591 18.66 -18.17 19.85
N LYS A 592 17.51 -17.62 20.28
CA LYS A 592 17.10 -17.59 21.70
C LYS A 592 16.65 -18.97 22.20
N LEU A 593 16.35 -19.91 21.29
CA LEU A 593 15.86 -21.26 21.59
C LEU A 593 17.02 -22.24 21.76
N LYS A 594 17.61 -22.34 22.96
CA LYS A 594 18.79 -23.21 23.17
C LYS A 594 18.45 -24.68 23.44
N GLU A 595 17.26 -24.97 23.95
CA GLU A 595 16.88 -26.31 24.39
C GLU A 595 15.71 -26.86 23.58
N LYS A 596 15.77 -28.14 23.20
CA LYS A 596 14.70 -28.90 22.52
C LYS A 596 14.26 -28.40 21.14
N ALA A 597 14.82 -27.30 20.65
CA ALA A 597 14.57 -26.83 19.29
C ALA A 597 15.28 -27.71 18.26
N TYR A 598 14.68 -27.84 17.08
CA TYR A 598 15.27 -28.54 15.96
C TYR A 598 16.52 -27.81 15.48
N THR A 599 17.58 -28.58 15.25
CA THR A 599 18.83 -28.09 14.67
C THR A 599 19.11 -28.93 13.44
N SER A 600 19.19 -28.28 12.27
CA SER A 600 19.46 -28.99 11.02
C SER A 600 20.87 -29.60 11.01
N ASN A 601 21.04 -30.70 10.28
CA ASN A 601 22.36 -31.26 9.95
C ASN A 601 22.91 -30.74 8.61
N VAL A 602 22.13 -29.95 7.86
CA VAL A 602 22.56 -29.34 6.61
C VAL A 602 23.57 -28.24 6.90
N VAL A 603 24.72 -28.29 6.22
CA VAL A 603 25.77 -27.27 6.31
C VAL A 603 25.57 -26.25 5.21
N VAL A 604 25.22 -25.02 5.59
CA VAL A 604 25.15 -23.88 4.69
C VAL A 604 26.54 -23.29 4.51
N LYS A 605 26.98 -23.11 3.26
CA LYS A 605 28.29 -22.53 2.94
C LYS A 605 28.22 -21.06 2.51
N GLU A 606 27.04 -20.58 2.13
CA GLU A 606 26.81 -19.19 1.80
C GLU A 606 26.94 -18.30 3.03
N SER A 607 27.64 -17.17 2.86
CA SER A 607 27.59 -16.06 3.81
C SER A 607 26.38 -15.17 3.48
N LEU A 608 25.66 -14.75 4.50
CA LEU A 608 24.63 -13.73 4.40
C LEU A 608 25.28 -12.32 4.46
N GLU A 609 26.18 -12.05 3.50
CA GLU A 609 26.97 -10.80 3.42
C GLU A 609 26.87 -10.15 2.03
N GLY A 610 27.12 -8.83 1.96
CA GLY A 610 27.23 -8.08 0.71
C GLY A 610 25.99 -7.27 0.32
N GLU A 611 24.86 -7.44 1.01
CA GLU A 611 23.64 -6.67 0.72
C GLU A 611 23.77 -5.18 1.12
N ILE A 612 24.68 -4.84 2.03
CA ILE A 612 25.05 -3.47 2.39
C ILE A 612 25.57 -2.67 1.20
N GLU A 613 26.06 -3.35 0.15
CA GLU A 613 26.54 -2.72 -1.08
C GLU A 613 25.44 -1.92 -1.79
N PHE A 614 24.16 -2.26 -1.56
CA PHE A 614 23.01 -1.46 -1.97
C PHE A 614 23.13 0.01 -1.54
N PHE A 615 23.61 0.28 -0.32
CA PHE A 615 23.76 1.64 0.20
C PHE A 615 25.06 2.33 -0.22
N LYS A 616 26.07 1.56 -0.60
CA LYS A 616 27.38 2.07 -1.03
C LYS A 616 27.40 2.39 -2.51
N ASN A 617 26.97 1.45 -3.35
CA ASN A 617 27.02 1.57 -4.81
C ASN A 617 25.72 1.14 -5.53
N GLY A 618 24.62 0.93 -4.81
CA GLY A 618 23.35 0.51 -5.40
C GLY A 618 22.78 1.50 -6.42
N LEU A 619 22.43 0.98 -7.59
CA LEU A 619 21.95 1.75 -8.74
C LEU A 619 20.69 2.58 -8.42
N TYR A 620 19.77 2.01 -7.64
CA TYR A 620 18.54 2.68 -7.22
C TYR A 620 18.79 4.02 -6.54
N LEU A 621 19.69 4.06 -5.54
CA LEU A 621 19.99 5.29 -4.78
C LEU A 621 20.74 6.32 -5.63
N LYS A 622 21.60 5.85 -6.55
CA LYS A 622 22.33 6.71 -7.48
C LYS A 622 21.42 7.47 -8.46
N ASN A 623 20.22 6.95 -8.75
CA ASN A 623 19.25 7.59 -9.66
C ASN A 623 18.77 8.97 -9.18
N PHE A 624 18.94 9.32 -7.91
CA PHE A 624 18.56 10.64 -7.39
C PHE A 624 19.66 11.33 -6.57
N THR A 625 20.61 10.59 -5.98
CA THR A 625 21.74 11.17 -5.24
C THR A 625 22.90 11.63 -6.13
N GLU A 626 23.05 11.05 -7.32
CA GLU A 626 24.12 11.34 -8.29
C GLU A 626 23.58 11.98 -9.59
N LEU A 627 22.40 12.60 -9.56
CA LEU A 627 21.99 13.53 -10.63
C LEU A 627 22.83 14.82 -10.47
N TYR A 628 24.00 14.83 -11.11
CA TYR A 628 24.99 15.90 -11.01
C TYR A 628 24.50 17.23 -11.60
N LEU A 629 24.32 18.26 -10.78
CA LEU A 629 24.40 19.61 -11.32
C LEU A 629 25.84 19.83 -11.83
N PRO A 630 26.04 20.39 -13.04
CA PRO A 630 27.37 20.69 -13.60
C PRO A 630 28.21 21.44 -12.57
N GLU A 631 29.51 21.16 -12.46
CA GLU A 631 30.46 21.75 -11.47
C GLU A 631 30.05 23.15 -11.05
N ASP A 632 29.26 23.21 -9.98
CA ASP A 632 28.51 24.42 -9.72
C ASP A 632 29.42 25.34 -8.93
N GLN A 633 29.97 26.35 -9.61
CA GLN A 633 30.76 27.37 -8.93
C GLN A 633 29.83 28.12 -7.98
N ARG A 634 29.77 27.66 -6.73
CA ARG A 634 29.16 28.37 -5.61
C ARG A 634 29.65 29.81 -5.63
N ARG A 635 28.72 30.76 -5.75
CA ARG A 635 28.99 32.19 -5.75
C ARG A 635 28.22 32.82 -4.62
N VAL A 636 28.93 33.13 -3.55
CA VAL A 636 28.37 33.92 -2.45
C VAL A 636 27.91 35.27 -3.00
N SER A 637 26.65 35.64 -2.74
CA SER A 637 26.08 36.91 -3.20
C SER A 637 26.24 37.98 -2.11
N PRO A 638 26.96 39.09 -2.39
CA PRO A 638 27.03 40.21 -1.46
C PRO A 638 25.65 40.77 -1.13
N GLU A 639 24.69 40.71 -2.06
CA GLU A 639 23.31 41.17 -1.84
C GLU A 639 22.60 40.36 -0.76
N ILE A 640 22.69 39.03 -0.84
CA ILE A 640 22.12 38.13 0.17
C ILE A 640 22.79 38.37 1.52
N ASN A 641 24.12 38.43 1.59
CA ASN A 641 24.80 38.64 2.87
C ASN A 641 24.49 40.02 3.48
N ASN A 642 24.42 41.06 2.66
CA ASN A 642 24.02 42.39 3.11
C ASN A 642 22.58 42.39 3.63
N PHE A 643 21.67 41.69 2.95
CA PHE A 643 20.28 41.54 3.41
C PHE A 643 20.19 40.78 4.75
N LEU A 644 20.93 39.68 4.89
CA LEU A 644 21.00 38.88 6.13
C LEU A 644 21.59 39.67 7.30
N ASN A 645 22.55 40.56 7.06
CA ASN A 645 23.13 41.44 8.07
C ASN A 645 22.39 42.77 8.28
N SER A 646 21.45 43.11 7.38
CA SER A 646 20.68 44.36 7.50
C SER A 646 19.77 44.35 8.74
N GLY A 647 19.39 45.54 9.22
CA GLY A 647 18.43 45.65 10.33
C GLY A 647 17.07 45.01 10.03
N GLY A 648 16.30 44.67 11.07
CA GLY A 648 15.02 43.96 10.98
C GLY A 648 15.14 42.49 11.38
N ARG A 649 14.15 41.96 12.12
CA ARG A 649 14.16 40.60 12.66
C ARG A 649 13.22 39.63 11.94
N LEU A 650 12.38 40.11 11.04
CA LEU A 650 11.51 39.29 10.20
C LEU A 650 11.89 39.52 8.73
N LYS A 651 12.44 38.49 8.09
CA LYS A 651 13.03 38.55 6.76
C LYS A 651 12.46 37.46 5.85
N LEU A 652 12.31 37.78 4.57
CA LEU A 652 11.85 36.88 3.54
C LEU A 652 12.66 37.11 2.26
N ILE A 653 13.12 36.04 1.63
CA ILE A 653 13.73 36.07 0.30
C ILE A 653 12.78 35.37 -0.66
N GLN A 654 12.30 36.07 -1.68
CA GLN A 654 11.63 35.44 -2.80
C GLN A 654 12.68 34.81 -3.71
N GLY A 655 12.61 33.50 -3.95
CA GLY A 655 13.55 32.78 -4.82
C GLY A 655 13.52 31.28 -4.62
N ASP A 656 14.21 30.55 -5.49
CA ASP A 656 14.41 29.11 -5.34
C ASP A 656 15.37 28.82 -4.16
N SER A 657 14.96 27.90 -3.27
CA SER A 657 15.70 27.60 -2.04
C SER A 657 17.11 27.09 -2.32
N TYR A 658 17.31 26.32 -3.39
CA TYR A 658 18.63 25.82 -3.76
C TYR A 658 19.54 26.97 -4.21
N GLU A 659 19.09 27.82 -5.15
CA GLU A 659 19.89 28.95 -5.65
C GLU A 659 20.17 30.02 -4.58
N VAL A 660 19.19 30.31 -3.72
CA VAL A 660 19.37 31.24 -2.59
C VAL A 660 20.38 30.68 -1.61
N LEU A 661 20.23 29.45 -1.13
CA LEU A 661 21.13 28.88 -0.13
C LEU A 661 22.56 28.73 -0.65
N LYS A 662 22.71 28.30 -1.92
CA LYS A 662 24.00 28.24 -2.63
C LYS A 662 24.75 29.58 -2.66
N SER A 663 24.01 30.69 -2.55
CA SER A 663 24.52 32.05 -2.53
C SER A 663 24.78 32.62 -1.13
N VAL A 664 24.47 31.87 -0.07
CA VAL A 664 24.72 32.22 1.35
C VAL A 664 26.10 31.70 1.81
N GLU A 665 26.78 32.41 2.70
CA GLU A 665 28.04 31.97 3.34
C GLU A 665 27.87 30.72 4.23
N ASP A 666 28.95 29.95 4.39
CA ASP A 666 29.00 28.80 5.29
C ASP A 666 28.72 29.23 6.76
N ASN A 667 28.09 28.37 7.55
CA ASN A 667 27.87 28.59 8.99
C ASN A 667 27.14 29.92 9.36
N THR A 668 26.16 30.29 8.54
CA THR A 668 25.34 31.50 8.73
C THR A 668 24.20 31.30 9.73
N PHE A 669 23.45 30.19 9.63
CA PHE A 669 22.20 30.00 10.35
C PHE A 669 22.38 29.27 11.67
N ALA A 670 21.67 29.70 12.73
CA ALA A 670 21.76 29.11 14.06
C ALA A 670 20.83 27.90 14.26
N ALA A 671 19.75 27.82 13.49
CA ALA A 671 18.87 26.67 13.40
C ALA A 671 18.08 26.73 12.08
N ALA A 672 17.48 25.61 11.70
CA ALA A 672 16.48 25.55 10.65
C ALA A 672 15.24 24.80 11.13
N VAL A 673 14.06 25.23 10.67
CA VAL A 673 12.79 24.56 10.95
C VAL A 673 11.86 24.71 9.75
N THR A 674 11.30 23.60 9.28
CA THR A 674 10.46 23.61 8.09
C THR A 674 9.46 22.46 8.03
N SER A 675 8.50 22.60 7.13
CA SER A 675 7.73 21.49 6.59
C SER A 675 7.74 21.64 5.05
N PRO A 676 8.52 20.82 4.33
CA PRO A 676 8.70 20.99 2.89
C PRO A 676 7.39 20.75 2.12
N PRO A 677 7.31 21.16 0.84
CA PRO A 677 6.30 20.62 -0.06
C PRO A 677 6.48 19.10 -0.17
N TYR A 678 5.46 18.30 0.16
CA TYR A 678 5.53 16.85 -0.01
C TYR A 678 5.29 16.49 -1.48
N TYR A 679 5.92 15.41 -1.95
CA TYR A 679 5.77 14.93 -3.32
C TYR A 679 4.30 14.82 -3.74
N ASN A 680 3.89 15.63 -4.73
CA ASN A 680 2.57 15.60 -5.37
C ASN A 680 1.33 15.68 -4.46
N ALA A 681 1.52 16.02 -3.18
CA ALA A 681 0.44 16.02 -2.18
C ALA A 681 -0.50 17.23 -2.28
N ARG A 682 -0.06 18.31 -2.95
CA ARG A 682 -0.79 19.58 -3.13
C ARG A 682 -0.56 20.15 -4.52
N GLU A 683 -1.46 21.03 -4.95
CA GLU A 683 -1.42 21.67 -6.28
C GLU A 683 -0.14 22.49 -6.53
N TYR A 684 0.44 23.08 -5.48
CA TYR A 684 1.69 23.85 -5.55
C TYR A 684 2.96 22.98 -5.54
N SER A 685 2.83 21.67 -5.34
CA SER A 685 3.95 20.75 -5.15
C SER A 685 3.86 19.63 -6.19
N GLN A 686 4.37 19.85 -7.40
CA GLN A 686 4.22 18.91 -8.52
C GLN A 686 5.57 18.58 -9.15
N TRP A 687 5.92 17.30 -9.16
CA TRP A 687 7.08 16.74 -9.83
C TRP A 687 6.65 15.66 -10.84
N PRO A 688 7.33 15.55 -12.00
CA PRO A 688 7.06 14.50 -12.97
C PRO A 688 7.22 13.07 -12.41
N ASN A 689 8.18 12.88 -11.52
CA ASN A 689 8.47 11.61 -10.86
C ASN A 689 9.19 11.81 -9.53
N LEU A 690 9.19 10.75 -8.72
CA LEU A 690 9.75 10.78 -7.36
C LEU A 690 11.27 11.00 -7.34
N TYR A 691 12.02 10.56 -8.37
CA TYR A 691 13.46 10.79 -8.44
C TYR A 691 13.83 12.28 -8.56
N LEU A 692 13.06 13.06 -9.33
CA LEU A 692 13.27 14.51 -9.43
C LEU A 692 13.03 15.21 -8.10
N TYR A 693 11.95 14.84 -7.39
CA TYR A 693 11.65 15.33 -6.05
C TYR A 693 12.77 15.00 -5.06
N PHE A 694 13.22 13.74 -5.03
CA PHE A 694 14.32 13.32 -4.16
C PHE A 694 15.62 14.08 -4.46
N ASN A 695 15.92 14.32 -5.74
CA ASN A 695 17.09 15.09 -6.12
C ASN A 695 17.01 16.55 -5.65
N ASP A 696 15.86 17.22 -5.82
CA ASP A 696 15.66 18.60 -5.33
C ASP A 696 15.82 18.69 -3.82
N MET A 697 15.09 17.84 -3.08
CA MET A 697 15.15 17.83 -1.62
C MET A 697 16.57 17.56 -1.13
N TYR A 698 17.27 16.55 -1.69
CA TYR A 698 18.63 16.23 -1.30
C TYR A 698 19.62 17.38 -1.55
N ASN A 699 19.49 18.10 -2.69
CA ASN A 699 20.34 19.24 -3.01
C ASN A 699 20.12 20.42 -2.05
N ILE A 700 18.86 20.72 -1.71
CA ILE A 700 18.53 21.76 -0.72
C ILE A 700 19.04 21.38 0.66
N ILE A 701 18.90 20.11 1.06
CA ILE A 701 19.41 19.59 2.34
C ILE A 701 20.94 19.74 2.43
N LYS A 702 21.69 19.47 1.35
CA LYS A 702 23.15 19.71 1.31
C LYS A 702 23.52 21.17 1.54
N GLU A 703 22.80 22.11 0.93
CA GLU A 703 23.06 23.54 1.13
C GLU A 703 22.63 24.01 2.54
N CYS A 704 21.56 23.45 3.10
CA CYS A 704 21.20 23.64 4.51
C CYS A 704 22.30 23.11 5.44
N PHE A 705 22.86 21.92 5.15
CA PHE A 705 24.01 21.39 5.88
C PHE A 705 25.13 22.41 5.86
N ARG A 706 25.58 22.87 4.69
CA ARG A 706 26.68 23.84 4.61
C ARG A 706 26.44 25.13 5.40
N THR A 707 25.24 25.71 5.26
CA THR A 707 24.91 27.04 5.80
C THR A 707 24.53 27.06 7.28
N LEU A 708 24.19 25.93 7.91
CA LEU A 708 23.97 25.86 9.36
C LEU A 708 25.28 25.97 10.16
N LYS A 709 25.27 26.56 11.35
CA LYS A 709 26.44 26.58 12.24
C LYS A 709 26.70 25.18 12.83
N PRO A 710 27.94 24.86 13.25
CA PRO A 710 28.21 23.64 14.01
C PRO A 710 27.37 23.60 15.30
N GLY A 711 26.78 22.44 15.61
CA GLY A 711 25.92 22.25 16.79
C GLY A 711 24.46 22.70 16.59
N SER A 712 24.13 23.31 15.46
CA SER A 712 22.77 23.77 15.13
C SER A 712 21.83 22.64 14.73
N VAL A 713 20.56 22.80 15.09
CA VAL A 713 19.48 21.86 14.76
C VAL A 713 18.78 22.23 13.46
N PHE A 714 18.39 21.22 12.70
CA PHE A 714 17.36 21.30 11.67
C PHE A 714 16.18 20.40 12.07
N LEU A 715 15.05 21.00 12.46
CA LEU A 715 13.79 20.28 12.66
C LEU A 715 13.00 20.20 11.34
N TYR A 716 12.69 18.99 10.90
CA TYR A 716 12.05 18.73 9.60
C TYR A 716 10.75 17.94 9.75
N ASN A 717 9.60 18.59 9.49
CA ASN A 717 8.27 17.96 9.59
C ASN A 717 7.83 17.31 8.26
N ILE A 718 7.69 15.99 8.22
CA ILE A 718 7.24 15.23 7.05
C ILE A 718 6.28 14.09 7.40
N ALA A 719 5.37 13.74 6.48
CA ALA A 719 4.50 12.59 6.59
C ALA A 719 4.68 11.62 5.41
N ASP A 720 4.39 10.34 5.64
CA ASP A 720 4.19 9.39 4.55
C ASP A 720 2.92 9.73 3.78
N ILE A 721 2.97 9.55 2.46
CA ILE A 721 1.87 9.88 1.54
C ILE A 721 1.36 8.65 0.80
N VAL A 722 0.22 8.77 0.13
CA VAL A 722 -0.28 7.77 -0.82
C VAL A 722 -0.31 8.42 -2.20
N ASP A 723 0.55 7.95 -3.09
CA ASP A 723 0.64 8.45 -4.46
C ASP A 723 1.35 7.43 -5.38
N ASN A 724 1.49 7.76 -6.66
CA ASN A 724 2.32 7.05 -7.62
C ASN A 724 3.72 7.67 -7.71
N GLU A 725 4.75 6.86 -7.54
CA GLU A 725 6.15 7.28 -7.69
C GLU A 725 6.47 7.76 -9.12
N ASN A 726 5.66 7.36 -10.11
CA ASN A 726 5.83 7.66 -11.53
C ASN A 726 7.20 7.25 -12.11
N ILE A 727 7.89 6.30 -11.47
CA ILE A 727 9.18 5.76 -11.92
C ILE A 727 8.98 4.53 -12.84
N ILE A 728 8.15 3.57 -12.40
CA ILE A 728 7.93 2.31 -13.12
C ILE A 728 6.71 2.39 -14.04
N VAL A 729 5.66 3.07 -13.58
CA VAL A 729 4.40 3.24 -14.31
C VAL A 729 3.76 4.57 -13.92
N LYS A 730 3.08 5.23 -14.88
CA LYS A 730 2.35 6.49 -14.65
C LYS A 730 0.84 6.30 -14.42
N SER A 731 0.33 5.07 -14.49
CA SER A 731 -1.10 4.76 -14.25
C SER A 731 -1.39 4.48 -12.77
N SER A 732 -2.66 4.44 -12.37
CA SER A 732 -3.07 4.18 -10.98
C SER A 732 -2.60 2.83 -10.40
N MET A 733 -2.04 1.93 -11.23
CA MET A 733 -1.36 0.70 -10.79
C MET A 733 -0.17 0.98 -9.86
N GLY A 734 0.50 2.13 -10.03
CA GLY A 734 1.66 2.53 -9.23
C GLY A 734 1.31 3.17 -7.89
N ASN A 735 0.03 3.42 -7.61
CA ASN A 735 -0.38 4.07 -6.36
C ASN A 735 -0.08 3.16 -5.16
N LYS A 736 0.76 3.63 -4.24
CA LYS A 736 1.08 2.95 -2.98
C LYS A 736 1.34 3.96 -1.87
N ARG A 737 1.56 3.48 -0.63
CA ARG A 737 2.10 4.33 0.43
C ARG A 737 3.60 4.53 0.16
N ILE A 738 4.05 5.78 0.14
CA ILE A 738 5.46 6.13 -0.06
C ILE A 738 6.03 6.55 1.30
N PRO A 739 7.07 5.86 1.83
CA PRO A 739 7.65 6.15 3.14
C PRO A 739 8.58 7.36 3.09
N LEU A 740 8.04 8.56 2.82
CA LEU A 740 8.84 9.77 2.69
C LEU A 740 9.70 10.03 3.93
N GLY A 741 9.25 9.63 5.13
CA GLY A 741 10.05 9.73 6.34
C GLY A 741 11.39 8.98 6.26
N ALA A 742 11.37 7.75 5.73
CA ALA A 742 12.58 6.95 5.51
C ALA A 742 13.54 7.63 4.52
N TYR A 743 13.03 8.11 3.39
CA TYR A 743 13.84 8.80 2.38
C TYR A 743 14.47 10.10 2.93
N THR A 744 13.72 10.89 3.70
CA THR A 744 14.24 12.10 4.35
C THR A 744 15.41 11.79 5.27
N ILE A 745 15.30 10.81 6.17
CA ILE A 745 16.44 10.45 7.05
C ILE A 745 17.66 10.06 6.20
N TYR A 746 17.47 9.25 5.15
CA TYR A 746 18.55 8.86 4.25
C TYR A 746 19.24 10.07 3.60
N PHE A 747 18.47 11.06 3.10
CA PHE A 747 19.04 12.27 2.48
C PHE A 747 19.84 13.11 3.47
N PHE A 748 19.31 13.31 4.67
CA PHE A 748 19.99 14.06 5.73
C PHE A 748 21.30 13.38 6.15
N GLN A 749 21.28 12.07 6.39
CA GLN A 749 22.48 11.29 6.71
C GLN A 749 23.50 11.34 5.56
N LYS A 750 23.05 11.19 4.31
CA LYS A 750 23.91 11.29 3.13
C LYS A 750 24.55 12.68 2.97
N ALA A 751 23.83 13.74 3.35
CA ALA A 751 24.34 15.11 3.35
C ALA A 751 25.32 15.42 4.50
N GLY A 752 25.43 14.54 5.50
CA GLY A 752 26.36 14.67 6.63
C GLY A 752 25.72 15.02 7.97
N PHE A 753 24.39 15.12 8.04
CA PHE A 753 23.69 15.28 9.31
C PHE A 753 23.66 13.98 10.11
N GLU A 754 23.61 14.10 11.43
CA GLU A 754 23.18 13.03 12.32
C GLU A 754 21.73 13.28 12.77
N LEU A 755 20.96 12.20 12.93
CA LEU A 755 19.61 12.25 13.48
C LEU A 755 19.70 12.12 15.00
N LEU A 756 19.14 13.10 15.72
CA LEU A 756 19.11 13.09 17.19
C LEU A 756 17.88 12.34 17.71
N ASP A 757 16.69 12.63 17.18
CA ASP A 757 15.44 11.94 17.50
C ASP A 757 14.36 12.21 16.44
N ASN A 758 13.27 11.46 16.51
CA ASN A 758 12.03 11.71 15.79
C ASN A 758 10.93 12.04 16.80
N ILE A 759 10.50 13.30 16.83
CA ILE A 759 9.30 13.66 17.57
C ILE A 759 8.09 13.29 16.71
N ILE A 760 7.23 12.44 17.25
CA ILE A 760 5.98 12.04 16.65
C ILE A 760 4.93 13.09 16.99
N TRP A 761 4.54 13.89 15.99
CA TRP A 761 3.41 14.80 16.11
C TRP A 761 2.12 13.97 16.06
N ASP A 762 1.47 13.78 17.20
CA ASP A 762 0.15 13.17 17.24
C ASP A 762 -0.93 14.22 16.92
N LYS A 763 -1.51 14.11 15.72
CA LYS A 763 -2.58 15.00 15.22
C LYS A 763 -3.96 14.66 15.81
N GLY A 764 -4.06 13.62 16.62
CA GLY A 764 -5.33 13.12 17.15
C GLY A 764 -6.11 12.30 16.12
N GLU A 765 -7.42 12.50 16.06
CA GLU A 765 -8.32 11.70 15.24
C GLU A 765 -8.52 12.34 13.85
N PRO A 766 -7.93 11.80 12.76
CA PRO A 766 -8.05 12.41 11.44
C PRO A 766 -9.42 12.11 10.80
N GLN A 767 -9.90 13.04 9.97
CA GLN A 767 -11.03 12.78 9.06
C GLN A 767 -10.54 12.01 7.84
N SER A 768 -10.56 10.67 7.89
CA SER A 768 -10.15 9.82 6.76
C SER A 768 -11.01 8.58 6.59
N ASN A 769 -11.17 8.17 5.32
CA ASN A 769 -11.88 6.96 4.90
C ASN A 769 -10.99 5.71 4.89
N ARG A 770 -9.71 5.82 5.25
CA ARG A 770 -8.72 4.73 5.11
C ARG A 770 -9.09 3.44 5.86
N GLN A 771 -9.74 3.59 7.01
CA GLN A 771 -10.22 2.49 7.86
C GLN A 771 -11.54 1.85 7.39
N LYS A 772 -12.17 2.34 6.31
CA LYS A 772 -13.44 1.79 5.83
C LYS A 772 -13.19 0.37 5.29
N ASN A 773 -13.62 -0.61 6.06
CA ASN A 773 -13.56 -2.04 5.71
C ASN A 773 -14.89 -2.57 5.14
N ASP A 774 -15.89 -1.70 4.90
CA ASP A 774 -17.24 -2.05 4.46
C ASP A 774 -17.94 -3.12 5.34
N GLY A 775 -17.64 -3.16 6.65
CA GLY A 775 -18.20 -4.14 7.59
C GLY A 775 -17.53 -5.52 7.50
N LYS A 776 -16.35 -5.61 6.87
CA LYS A 776 -15.59 -6.85 6.75
C LYS A 776 -14.57 -6.94 7.89
N PHE A 777 -14.86 -7.82 8.83
CA PHE A 777 -14.06 -8.03 10.04
C PHE A 777 -13.18 -9.27 9.92
N THR A 778 -12.56 -9.49 8.77
CA THR A 778 -11.68 -10.63 8.50
C THR A 778 -10.29 -10.13 8.08
N PRO A 779 -9.25 -11.00 8.08
CA PRO A 779 -7.91 -10.63 7.69
C PRO A 779 -7.81 -9.87 6.36
N HIS A 780 -6.77 -9.04 6.25
CA HIS A 780 -6.37 -8.17 5.13
C HIS A 780 -7.32 -7.02 4.77
N TYR A 781 -8.43 -6.85 5.49
CA TYR A 781 -9.34 -5.71 5.31
C TYR A 781 -9.06 -4.50 6.21
N GLN A 782 -8.27 -4.66 7.27
CA GLN A 782 -8.04 -3.60 8.27
C GLN A 782 -6.82 -2.74 7.89
N LYS A 783 -6.97 -1.41 8.00
CA LYS A 783 -5.88 -0.44 7.84
C LYS A 783 -6.03 0.70 8.87
N PRO A 784 -4.94 1.13 9.52
CA PRO A 784 -5.00 2.21 10.48
C PRO A 784 -5.24 3.57 9.79
N LEU A 785 -5.79 4.53 10.54
CA LEU A 785 -5.81 5.94 10.17
C LEU A 785 -4.42 6.56 10.31
N ASN A 786 -4.09 7.48 9.41
CA ASN A 786 -2.85 8.28 9.47
C ASN A 786 -2.99 9.37 10.53
N ALA A 787 -2.58 9.08 11.76
CA ALA A 787 -2.78 9.93 12.93
C ALA A 787 -1.54 10.75 13.30
N TYR A 788 -0.35 10.43 12.77
CA TYR A 788 0.87 11.17 13.12
C TYR A 788 1.61 11.78 11.91
N GLU A 789 2.56 12.67 12.20
CA GLU A 789 3.65 13.11 11.29
C GLU A 789 5.00 13.00 12.00
N HIS A 790 6.08 12.90 11.24
CA HIS A 790 7.44 12.85 11.75
C HIS A 790 8.02 14.27 11.85
N MET A 791 8.54 14.64 13.01
CA MET A 791 9.35 15.84 13.21
C MET A 791 10.77 15.39 13.57
N PHE A 792 11.59 15.18 12.54
CA PHE A 792 12.97 14.75 12.72
C PHE A 792 13.84 15.90 13.21
N ILE A 793 14.65 15.65 14.22
CA ILE A 793 15.65 16.61 14.72
C ILE A 793 17.03 16.17 14.21
N PHE A 794 17.56 16.91 13.25
CA PHE A 794 18.91 16.68 12.73
C PHE A 794 19.90 17.69 13.29
N LYS A 795 21.18 17.31 13.34
CA LYS A 795 22.30 18.21 13.69
C LYS A 795 23.49 17.92 12.77
N LYS A 796 24.37 18.91 12.58
CA LYS A 796 25.68 18.64 11.98
C LYS A 796 26.46 17.65 12.84
N THR A 797 27.01 16.62 12.21
CA THR A 797 27.89 15.64 12.87
C THR A 797 29.11 16.31 13.51
N GLY A 798 29.45 15.91 14.73
CA GLY A 798 30.76 16.15 15.36
C GLY A 798 30.87 17.36 16.30
N ALA A 799 29.92 18.30 16.28
CA ALA A 799 29.88 19.43 17.23
C ALA A 799 28.79 19.20 18.28
N PRO A 800 29.00 19.53 19.57
CA PRO A 800 27.96 19.38 20.61
C PRO A 800 26.67 20.14 20.27
N LEU A 801 25.52 19.57 20.66
CA LEU A 801 24.22 20.22 20.50
C LEU A 801 24.18 21.61 21.16
N THR A 802 23.74 22.61 20.40
CA THR A 802 23.50 23.96 20.93
C THR A 802 22.14 24.03 21.61
N LEU A 803 22.15 24.30 22.92
CA LEU A 803 20.95 24.57 23.72
C LEU A 803 20.98 26.00 24.25
N SER A 804 19.80 26.59 24.45
CA SER A 804 19.67 27.85 25.19
C SER A 804 20.00 27.63 26.67
N ASP A 805 20.54 28.62 27.37
CA ASP A 805 20.96 28.46 28.77
C ASP A 805 19.82 28.07 29.73
N ASP A 806 18.58 28.46 29.41
CA ASP A 806 17.36 28.16 30.17
C ASP A 806 16.39 27.29 29.35
N TRP A 807 16.92 26.27 28.65
CA TRP A 807 16.12 25.40 27.80
C TRP A 807 15.07 24.60 28.60
N GLN A 808 15.35 24.28 29.87
CA GLN A 808 14.45 23.50 30.74
C GLN A 808 13.11 24.22 30.97
N SER A 809 13.13 25.55 31.19
CA SER A 809 11.91 26.33 31.35
C SER A 809 11.18 26.53 30.02
N LYS A 810 11.95 26.58 28.93
CA LYS A 810 11.48 26.91 27.58
C LYS A 810 10.89 25.75 26.80
N ARG A 811 11.26 24.50 27.11
CA ARG A 811 10.75 23.32 26.39
C ARG A 811 9.26 23.06 26.61
N GLY A 812 8.63 23.59 27.66
CA GLY A 812 7.19 23.43 27.90
C GLY A 812 6.73 21.95 27.91
N SER A 813 5.70 21.64 27.11
CA SER A 813 5.11 20.30 26.99
C SER A 813 5.93 19.29 26.18
N TRP A 814 7.04 19.71 25.58
CA TRP A 814 7.91 18.89 24.73
C TRP A 814 8.83 18.00 25.56
N ILE A 815 8.25 17.25 26.51
CA ILE A 815 8.96 16.39 27.46
C ILE A 815 9.16 14.99 26.87
N LYS A 816 8.20 14.49 26.08
CA LYS A 816 8.24 13.18 25.43
C LYS A 816 8.33 13.35 23.92
N ASN A 817 8.90 12.36 23.25
CA ASN A 817 8.98 12.34 21.79
C ASN A 817 7.65 11.99 21.09
N ILE A 818 6.55 11.88 21.84
CA ILE A 818 5.19 11.88 21.29
C ILE A 818 4.51 13.14 21.83
N VAL A 819 4.13 14.05 20.93
CA VAL A 819 3.56 15.35 21.31
C VAL A 819 2.19 15.51 20.66
N PRO A 820 1.10 15.46 21.44
CA PRO A 820 -0.24 15.65 20.93
C PRO A 820 -0.60 17.14 20.84
N PHE A 821 -0.88 17.63 19.65
CA PHE A 821 -1.44 18.96 19.44
C PHE A 821 -2.21 19.06 18.12
N GLN A 822 -3.17 19.98 18.06
CA GLN A 822 -4.07 20.09 16.93
C GLN A 822 -3.38 20.72 15.70
N PRO A 823 -3.71 20.27 14.48
CA PRO A 823 -3.28 20.95 13.26
C PRO A 823 -3.96 22.32 13.12
N VAL A 824 -3.40 23.16 12.24
CA VAL A 824 -3.94 24.50 11.97
C VAL A 824 -5.32 24.39 11.29
N PHE A 825 -6.34 24.94 11.94
CA PHE A 825 -7.69 25.08 11.38
C PHE A 825 -7.71 26.19 10.33
N LYS A 826 -7.56 25.81 9.06
CA LYS A 826 -7.54 26.74 7.93
C LYS A 826 -8.88 26.87 7.18
N ILE A 827 -9.79 25.92 7.37
CA ILE A 827 -11.09 25.90 6.70
C ILE A 827 -12.15 26.33 7.70
N ASN A 828 -12.90 27.38 7.39
CA ASN A 828 -14.04 27.80 8.19
C ASN A 828 -15.25 26.86 7.98
N SER A 829 -16.35 27.08 8.71
CA SER A 829 -17.57 26.29 8.56
C SER A 829 -18.23 26.36 7.18
N LYS A 830 -17.82 27.30 6.31
CA LYS A 830 -18.30 27.45 4.92
C LYS A 830 -17.42 26.74 3.89
N GLY A 831 -16.31 26.13 4.30
CA GLY A 831 -15.37 25.48 3.37
C GLY A 831 -14.30 26.42 2.80
N GLU A 832 -14.23 27.68 3.25
CA GLU A 832 -13.29 28.67 2.73
C GLU A 832 -11.94 28.59 3.45
N ASN A 833 -10.83 28.69 2.70
CA ASN A 833 -9.49 28.75 3.28
C ASN A 833 -9.21 30.17 3.82
N ILE A 834 -9.26 30.36 5.13
CA ILE A 834 -9.09 31.66 5.79
C ILE A 834 -7.63 32.12 5.84
N LEU A 835 -6.68 31.23 5.59
CA LEU A 835 -5.25 31.50 5.74
C LEU A 835 -4.52 31.62 4.39
N GLY A 836 -5.20 31.42 3.27
CA GLY A 836 -4.62 31.44 1.91
C GLY A 836 -3.68 30.26 1.60
N HIS A 837 -2.96 29.72 2.59
CA HIS A 837 -2.07 28.58 2.43
C HIS A 837 -2.81 27.27 2.70
N THR A 838 -2.62 26.26 1.85
CA THR A 838 -3.37 24.99 1.96
C THR A 838 -2.72 23.98 2.89
N ALA A 839 -1.53 24.23 3.44
CA ALA A 839 -0.87 23.33 4.41
C ALA A 839 0.03 24.05 5.44
N PRO A 840 -0.47 25.04 6.21
CA PRO A 840 0.31 25.63 7.30
C PRO A 840 0.49 24.63 8.45
N PHE A 841 1.67 24.61 9.07
CA PHE A 841 1.92 23.89 10.32
C PHE A 841 1.86 24.84 11.54
N PRO A 842 1.62 24.32 12.77
CA PRO A 842 1.45 25.15 13.97
C PRO A 842 2.70 25.95 14.39
N GLU A 843 2.50 27.15 14.98
CA GLU A 843 3.59 28.00 15.49
C GLU A 843 4.37 27.37 16.66
N ASP A 844 3.79 26.37 17.35
CA ASP A 844 4.42 25.66 18.47
C ASP A 844 5.73 24.97 18.06
N ILE A 845 5.78 24.41 16.84
CA ILE A 845 6.94 23.70 16.29
C ILE A 845 8.16 24.65 16.12
N PRO A 846 8.07 25.76 15.35
CA PRO A 846 9.20 26.67 15.18
C PRO A 846 9.53 27.43 16.46
N ARG A 847 8.54 27.71 17.32
CA ARG A 847 8.77 28.32 18.64
C ARG A 847 9.60 27.41 19.56
N PHE A 848 9.33 26.11 19.55
CA PHE A 848 10.14 25.13 20.28
C PHE A 848 11.60 25.19 19.83
N VAL A 849 11.84 25.18 18.51
CA VAL A 849 13.21 25.27 17.96
C VAL A 849 13.90 26.57 18.36
N ALA A 850 13.22 27.71 18.17
CA ALA A 850 13.75 29.02 18.50
C ALA A 850 14.12 29.13 19.98
N ASN A 851 13.26 28.65 20.88
CA ASN A 851 13.45 28.80 22.31
C ASN A 851 14.49 27.82 22.89
N VAL A 852 14.54 26.58 22.39
CA VAL A 852 15.35 25.50 22.98
C VAL A 852 16.73 25.38 22.32
N PHE A 853 16.82 25.51 20.99
CA PHE A 853 18.03 25.19 20.22
C PHE A 853 18.80 26.43 19.73
N THR A 854 18.51 27.63 20.26
CA THR A 854 19.27 28.85 19.93
C THR A 854 19.57 29.69 21.18
N LYS A 855 20.64 30.49 21.15
CA LYS A 855 21.18 31.18 22.33
C LYS A 855 20.95 32.68 22.31
N HIS A 856 21.17 33.31 21.17
CA HIS A 856 21.31 34.76 21.09
C HIS A 856 20.17 35.41 20.32
N ASP A 857 19.81 36.64 20.67
CA ASP A 857 18.71 37.36 20.00
C ASP A 857 18.99 37.71 18.53
N ASN A 858 20.26 37.65 18.13
CA ASN A 858 20.70 37.82 16.74
C ASN A 858 20.87 36.49 15.99
N ASP A 859 20.51 35.36 16.59
CA ASP A 859 20.50 34.07 15.89
C ASP A 859 19.44 34.09 14.77
N ILE A 860 19.87 33.68 13.58
CA ILE A 860 19.02 33.57 12.39
C ILE A 860 18.49 32.15 12.29
N ILE A 861 17.17 32.02 12.26
CA ILE A 861 16.44 30.76 12.10
C ILE A 861 15.89 30.70 10.68
N LEU A 862 16.34 29.71 9.92
CA LEU A 862 16.00 29.50 8.52
C LEU A 862 14.75 28.63 8.37
N ASP A 863 13.86 29.02 7.45
CA ASP A 863 12.88 28.16 6.82
C ASP A 863 13.07 28.20 5.29
N PRO A 864 13.61 27.13 4.66
CA PRO A 864 13.82 27.10 3.22
C PRO A 864 12.52 26.95 2.42
N PHE A 865 11.37 26.70 3.04
CA PHE A 865 10.08 26.51 2.38
C PHE A 865 8.98 27.27 3.13
N SER A 866 9.12 28.60 3.17
CA SER A 866 8.44 29.40 4.18
C SER A 866 6.91 29.49 4.03
N GLY A 867 6.36 29.35 2.81
CA GLY A 867 4.92 29.31 2.56
C GLY A 867 4.17 30.51 3.14
N SER A 868 3.53 30.32 4.29
CA SER A 868 2.82 31.38 5.02
C SER A 868 3.66 32.13 6.07
N LEU A 869 4.99 31.97 6.03
CA LEU A 869 5.96 32.59 6.93
C LEU A 869 5.81 32.20 8.42
N THR A 870 5.15 31.08 8.74
CA THR A 870 4.93 30.62 10.14
C THR A 870 6.22 30.58 10.93
N SER A 871 7.26 29.95 10.38
CA SER A 871 8.53 29.72 11.07
C SER A 871 9.25 31.01 11.42
N ALA A 872 9.32 31.93 10.46
CA ALA A 872 10.00 33.20 10.66
C ALA A 872 9.22 34.12 11.61
N ILE A 873 7.89 34.13 11.54
CA ILE A 873 7.03 34.87 12.49
C ILE A 873 7.18 34.31 13.91
N ALA A 874 7.13 32.99 14.08
CA ALA A 874 7.29 32.36 15.39
C ALA A 874 8.69 32.64 15.98
N SER A 875 9.73 32.58 15.15
CA SER A 875 11.12 32.94 15.52
C SER A 875 11.23 34.40 15.96
N TYR A 876 10.60 35.32 15.22
CA TYR A 876 10.50 36.73 15.59
C TYR A 876 9.84 36.92 16.96
N LYS A 877 8.68 36.26 17.17
CA LYS A 877 7.95 36.27 18.46
C LYS A 877 8.78 35.66 19.60
N SER A 878 9.74 34.80 19.28
CA SER A 878 10.73 34.22 20.21
C SER A 878 12.01 35.05 20.35
N ASN A 879 11.99 36.33 19.92
CA ASN A 879 13.12 37.25 20.04
C ASN A 879 14.37 36.77 19.28
N ARG A 880 14.17 36.20 18.08
CA ARG A 880 15.21 35.78 17.13
C ARG A 880 15.02 36.45 15.77
N ILE A 881 15.97 36.28 14.87
CA ILE A 881 15.79 36.67 13.47
C ILE A 881 15.16 35.50 12.72
N GLY A 882 13.92 35.66 12.27
CA GLY A 882 13.28 34.69 11.39
C GLY A 882 13.57 35.00 9.92
N LEU A 883 14.03 34.01 9.16
CA LEU A 883 14.26 34.11 7.72
C LEU A 883 13.46 33.02 6.98
N GLY A 884 12.57 33.43 6.08
CA GLY A 884 11.92 32.54 5.12
C GLY A 884 12.52 32.64 3.72
N ILE A 885 12.52 31.54 2.97
CA ILE A 885 12.69 31.52 1.51
C ILE A 885 11.37 31.02 0.88
N GLU A 886 10.88 31.68 -0.16
CA GLU A 886 9.64 31.30 -0.85
C GLU A 886 9.76 31.47 -2.36
N LEU A 887 9.40 30.44 -3.11
CA LEU A 887 9.45 30.44 -4.57
C LEU A 887 8.27 31.22 -5.16
N SER A 888 7.07 31.04 -4.61
CA SER A 888 5.83 31.59 -5.13
C SER A 888 5.65 33.07 -4.77
N PRO A 889 5.52 33.97 -5.77
CA PRO A 889 5.17 35.37 -5.51
C PRO A 889 3.88 35.53 -4.69
N ASP A 890 2.87 34.69 -4.96
CA ASP A 890 1.57 34.75 -4.27
C ASP A 890 1.71 34.42 -2.76
N TYR A 891 2.59 33.49 -2.41
CA TYR A 891 2.88 33.16 -1.01
C TYR A 891 3.77 34.20 -0.33
N VAL A 892 4.61 34.93 -1.09
CA VAL A 892 5.33 36.11 -0.57
C VAL A 892 4.36 37.23 -0.20
N GLU A 893 3.35 37.49 -1.04
CA GLU A 893 2.29 38.45 -0.72
C GLU A 893 1.48 38.01 0.50
N LEU A 894 1.05 36.74 0.54
CA LEU A 894 0.35 36.17 1.70
C LEU A 894 1.17 36.31 3.00
N SER A 895 2.48 36.06 2.92
CA SER A 895 3.42 36.19 4.03
C SER A 895 3.53 37.62 4.53
N ARG A 896 3.52 38.60 3.61
CA ARG A 896 3.50 40.03 3.94
C ARG A 896 2.22 40.41 4.67
N ASP A 897 1.07 39.99 4.17
CA ASP A 897 -0.23 40.27 4.77
C ASP A 897 -0.34 39.65 6.17
N ARG A 898 0.09 38.39 6.34
CA ARG A 898 0.10 37.74 7.65
C ARG A 898 1.00 38.48 8.64
N ALA A 899 2.19 38.90 8.24
CA ALA A 899 3.08 39.65 9.13
C ALA A 899 2.45 40.99 9.57
N LEU A 900 1.76 41.68 8.66
CA LEU A 900 1.03 42.92 8.97
C LEU A 900 -0.11 42.67 9.97
N LEU A 901 -0.85 41.56 9.85
CA LEU A 901 -1.88 41.16 10.82
C LEU A 901 -1.32 40.90 12.22
N GLU A 902 -0.06 40.45 12.30
CA GLU A 902 0.68 40.25 13.55
C GLU A 902 1.34 41.55 14.06
N GLY A 903 1.13 42.68 13.36
CA GLY A 903 1.66 43.99 13.74
C GLY A 903 3.15 44.20 13.40
N VAL A 904 3.72 43.43 12.47
CA VAL A 904 5.15 43.45 12.14
C VAL A 904 5.37 43.65 10.64
N THR A 905 6.37 44.44 10.28
CA THR A 905 6.80 44.58 8.88
C THR A 905 7.87 43.56 8.52
N THR A 906 7.65 42.78 7.47
CA THR A 906 8.65 41.86 6.90
C THR A 906 9.56 42.59 5.92
N LYS A 907 10.88 42.42 6.02
CA LYS A 907 11.80 42.84 4.97
C LYS A 907 11.87 41.77 3.90
N ILE A 908 11.77 42.18 2.63
CA ILE A 908 11.72 41.27 1.49
C ILE A 908 12.90 41.57 0.56
N LEU A 909 13.57 40.53 0.10
CA LEU A 909 14.54 40.55 -0.99
C LEU A 909 14.00 39.71 -2.14
N ASN A 910 13.96 40.25 -3.35
CA ASN A 910 13.57 39.50 -4.54
C ASN A 910 14.85 39.01 -5.24
N PHE A 911 15.11 37.71 -5.16
CA PHE A 911 16.28 37.07 -5.73
C PHE A 911 15.88 36.26 -6.97
N ASN A 912 16.30 36.73 -8.15
CA ASN A 912 15.96 36.15 -9.45
C ASN A 912 17.17 35.54 -10.14
#